data_AF-A0A954H3K4-F1
#
_entry.id   AF-A0A954H3K4-F1
#
_cell.length_a   1.000
_cell.length_b   1.000
_cell.length_c   1.000
_cell.angle_alpha   90.00
_cell.angle_beta   90.00
_cell.angle_gamma   90.00
#
_symmetry.space_group_name_H-M   'P 1'
#
loop_
_entity.id
_entity.type
_entity.pdbx_description
1 polymer ?
#
loop_
_entity_poly.entity_id
_entity_poly.type
_entity_poly.pdbx_seq_one_letter_code
_entity_poly.pdbx_strand_id
1 'polypeptide(L)'
;MQFTLVNRIWVSTCLVFAAAIVACPFFSQDASSAQLSSDDRKMLLSLIGDPLTDPTEKQYCTVTIAARSCWGSSGEFETGAWYQPASDMVSARVYFLDNDWISAPKEFKRRDFVDESRSLLEPDADSNDNNDDDDFRHIHRRMSAVSAGSAAGTPGIVRAAWLAKLGHDELAAKTLARARIDEMRSEIAPTNEELIKDLRIELAWRAYADGVHAYMQRADEESLRHISRLNDKYAELAAEFGNGKELFAELNRRKEAQTFGEAAPEKPIGFDHWEKSKQAHWLIGQLDQVDARQYSQPGGVDLASDWRVEAIIAIGDPAIDELIDTLEQDTRLTRSVHFWRDFSRNRTVLSVREAALTAAMSILKVRVFEPVATGDNFTNRGHDKVATTVASLRRYWKKYRDTPFENRMMDVLTNPASDSESLREAAQNLAQMNEQRTLATTVFSDTRRVKPGEIAANPAIKKFTNPTSAEAILAAMDRELLRHDAQNDNDRLKDYERQQIEDIYLQSLVQLGDDRIVTQLRQRCGSANSLRLQCQLIQATFELGDAESLNAFAAEFLNGKIRLSTNDEDDSETTELEGIVRMLGTANTPSADAALAALTLPNHPYFEVAARGIQRARINWVDETGWFVHPYCIALLRRELDDKTPTGTIAMIKGDENYVEKSEEGTTSSNIPDVIADPASRRQQAELRHCDIAGEKLSALVIGLPEFHPLMKDVDQRLDSMRKLLDTKSGSLRRATD
;
A
#
# COMPACT_ATOMS: atom_id res chain seq x y z
N MET A 1 -13.46 -9.45 8.21
CA MET A 1 -14.69 -9.89 7.49
C MET A 1 -15.15 -9.01 6.30
N GLN A 2 -14.76 -7.73 6.13
CA GLN A 2 -15.24 -6.86 5.01
C GLN A 2 -14.28 -6.68 3.81
N PHE A 3 -13.02 -7.16 3.88
CA PHE A 3 -12.00 -6.96 2.84
C PHE A 3 -12.25 -7.75 1.53
N THR A 4 -13.04 -8.82 1.56
CA THR A 4 -13.15 -9.79 0.44
C THR A 4 -14.25 -9.47 -0.57
N LEU A 5 -15.26 -8.66 -0.22
CA LEU A 5 -16.35 -8.35 -1.14
C LEU A 5 -15.92 -7.36 -2.25
N VAL A 6 -14.94 -6.49 -1.97
CA VAL A 6 -14.45 -5.48 -2.93
C VAL A 6 -13.51 -6.10 -3.97
N ASN A 7 -12.73 -7.12 -3.61
CA ASN A 7 -11.80 -7.78 -4.54
C ASN A 7 -12.51 -8.65 -5.60
N ARG A 8 -13.68 -9.23 -5.29
CA ARG A 8 -14.46 -10.00 -6.29
C ARG A 8 -15.13 -9.12 -7.35
N ILE A 9 -15.47 -7.87 -7.03
CA ILE A 9 -16.08 -6.94 -7.99
C ILE A 9 -15.03 -6.42 -9.00
N TRP A 10 -13.77 -6.25 -8.60
CA TRP A 10 -12.70 -5.84 -9.50
C TRP A 10 -12.19 -6.96 -10.43
N VAL A 11 -11.97 -8.18 -9.92
CA VAL A 11 -11.47 -9.30 -10.73
C VAL A 11 -12.46 -9.73 -11.82
N SER A 12 -13.78 -9.68 -11.54
CA SER A 12 -14.81 -9.93 -12.57
C SER A 12 -14.92 -8.82 -13.61
N THR A 13 -14.48 -7.59 -13.31
CA THR A 13 -14.49 -6.49 -14.29
C THR A 13 -13.31 -6.60 -15.26
N CYS A 14 -12.15 -7.11 -14.84
CA CYS A 14 -10.99 -7.32 -15.73
C CYS A 14 -11.15 -8.53 -16.68
N LEU A 15 -11.87 -9.59 -16.27
CA LEU A 15 -12.05 -10.80 -17.09
C LEU A 15 -13.07 -10.66 -18.23
N VAL A 16 -14.00 -9.69 -18.15
CA VAL A 16 -14.98 -9.43 -19.23
C VAL A 16 -14.36 -8.65 -20.40
N PHE A 17 -13.29 -7.88 -20.17
CA PHE A 17 -12.61 -7.11 -21.22
C PHE A 17 -11.85 -7.97 -22.25
N ALA A 18 -11.45 -9.20 -21.91
CA ALA A 18 -10.63 -10.03 -22.79
C ALA A 18 -11.41 -10.83 -23.86
N ALA A 19 -12.75 -10.93 -23.77
CA ALA A 19 -13.53 -11.83 -24.62
C ALA A 19 -14.40 -11.16 -25.71
N ALA A 20 -14.40 -9.82 -25.82
CA ALA A 20 -15.31 -9.09 -26.70
C ALA A 20 -14.63 -8.34 -27.87
N ILE A 21 -13.41 -8.73 -28.28
CA ILE A 21 -12.76 -8.19 -29.48
C ILE A 21 -13.24 -8.98 -30.72
N VAL A 22 -14.50 -8.77 -31.11
CA VAL A 22 -15.01 -9.23 -32.41
C VAL A 22 -15.65 -8.02 -33.13
N ALA A 23 -14.83 -7.38 -33.96
CA ALA A 23 -15.17 -6.52 -35.10
C ALA A 23 -16.37 -5.56 -34.93
N CYS A 24 -16.16 -4.41 -34.26
CA CYS A 24 -17.01 -3.24 -34.40
C CYS A 24 -16.59 -2.43 -35.65
N PRO A 25 -17.44 -2.27 -36.69
CA PRO A 25 -17.07 -1.59 -37.94
C PRO A 25 -17.02 -0.04 -37.85
N PHE A 26 -17.12 0.54 -36.65
CA PHE A 26 -17.16 2.00 -36.48
C PHE A 26 -15.80 2.71 -36.54
N PHE A 27 -14.67 1.99 -36.48
CA PHE A 27 -13.34 2.61 -36.39
C PHE A 27 -12.67 2.96 -37.72
N SER A 28 -13.32 2.74 -38.86
CA SER A 28 -12.71 3.01 -40.18
C SER A 28 -13.27 4.23 -40.92
N GLN A 29 -14.03 5.11 -40.24
CA GLN A 29 -14.34 6.42 -40.82
C GLN A 29 -13.08 7.28 -40.85
N ASP A 30 -12.68 7.64 -42.06
CA ASP A 30 -11.51 8.44 -42.40
C ASP A 30 -11.50 9.76 -41.60
N ALA A 31 -10.75 9.80 -40.48
CA ALA A 31 -10.64 10.95 -39.58
C ALA A 31 -10.11 12.21 -40.29
N SER A 32 -9.59 12.04 -41.50
CA SER A 32 -9.10 13.09 -42.39
C SER A 32 -10.20 14.07 -42.86
N SER A 33 -11.49 13.74 -42.73
CA SER A 33 -12.61 14.57 -43.23
C SER A 33 -13.56 15.12 -42.16
N ALA A 34 -13.23 15.00 -40.87
CA ALA A 34 -14.12 15.36 -39.78
C ALA A 34 -14.42 16.88 -39.75
N GLN A 35 -15.61 17.26 -40.22
CA GLN A 35 -16.17 18.60 -39.98
C GLN A 35 -16.83 18.64 -38.60
N LEU A 36 -16.66 19.75 -37.89
CA LEU A 36 -17.31 19.95 -36.59
C LEU A 36 -18.82 20.05 -36.80
N SER A 37 -19.58 19.14 -36.20
CA SER A 37 -21.05 19.16 -36.31
C SER A 37 -21.61 20.45 -35.68
N SER A 38 -22.80 20.87 -36.13
CA SER A 38 -23.46 22.05 -35.54
C SER A 38 -23.70 21.90 -34.04
N ASP A 39 -24.02 20.68 -33.59
CA ASP A 39 -24.28 20.37 -32.18
C ASP A 39 -22.98 20.38 -31.37
N ASP A 40 -21.89 19.80 -31.90
CA ASP A 40 -20.58 19.84 -31.25
C ASP A 40 -20.04 21.27 -31.16
N ARG A 41 -20.18 22.05 -32.24
CA ARG A 41 -19.80 23.46 -32.23
C ARG A 41 -20.59 24.26 -31.20
N LYS A 42 -21.90 24.05 -31.12
CA LYS A 42 -22.76 24.70 -30.13
C LYS A 42 -22.34 24.32 -28.71
N MET A 43 -22.08 23.03 -28.45
CA MET A 43 -21.59 22.54 -27.16
C MET A 43 -20.24 23.17 -26.81
N LEU A 44 -19.26 23.11 -27.70
CA LEU A 44 -17.91 23.65 -27.47
C LEU A 44 -17.94 25.16 -27.19
N LEU A 45 -18.72 25.92 -27.95
CA LEU A 45 -18.88 27.36 -27.73
C LEU A 45 -19.63 27.69 -26.44
N SER A 46 -20.53 26.82 -25.97
CA SER A 46 -21.22 27.01 -24.68
C SER A 46 -20.29 26.88 -23.47
N LEU A 47 -19.12 26.27 -23.64
CA LEU A 47 -18.10 26.18 -22.58
C LEU A 47 -17.27 27.46 -22.45
N ILE A 48 -17.29 28.36 -23.44
CA ILE A 48 -16.48 29.59 -23.47
C ILE A 48 -17.15 30.68 -22.62
N GLY A 49 -16.40 31.23 -21.68
CA GLY A 49 -16.86 32.21 -20.70
C GLY A 49 -17.32 31.56 -19.38
N ASP A 50 -17.97 30.40 -19.45
CA ASP A 50 -18.31 29.56 -18.29
C ASP A 50 -18.38 28.07 -18.72
N PRO A 51 -17.51 27.18 -18.20
CA PRO A 51 -16.47 27.47 -17.21
C PRO A 51 -15.19 28.06 -17.83
N LEU A 52 -14.97 27.96 -19.15
CA LEU A 52 -13.65 28.13 -19.75
C LEU A 52 -13.26 29.58 -20.05
N THR A 53 -11.95 29.85 -20.07
CA THR A 53 -11.40 31.13 -20.52
C THR A 53 -11.75 31.42 -21.97
N ASP A 54 -12.25 32.62 -22.25
CA ASP A 54 -12.39 33.11 -23.63
C ASP A 54 -11.01 33.54 -24.17
N PRO A 55 -10.47 32.87 -25.22
CA PRO A 55 -9.18 33.22 -25.79
C PRO A 55 -9.19 34.53 -26.61
N THR A 56 -10.36 35.11 -26.86
CA THR A 56 -10.50 36.33 -27.67
C THR A 56 -9.70 37.48 -27.04
N GLU A 57 -8.93 38.17 -27.88
CA GLU A 57 -8.02 39.27 -27.49
C GLU A 57 -6.90 38.89 -26.50
N LYS A 58 -6.67 37.59 -26.27
CA LYS A 58 -5.57 37.08 -25.44
C LYS A 58 -4.51 36.41 -26.29
N GLN A 59 -3.27 36.44 -25.82
CA GLN A 59 -2.15 35.76 -26.45
C GLN A 59 -1.85 34.47 -25.70
N TYR A 60 -1.83 33.34 -26.40
CA TYR A 60 -1.43 32.08 -25.77
C TYR A 60 0.06 32.09 -25.40
N CYS A 61 0.35 31.55 -24.23
CA CYS A 61 1.69 31.52 -23.66
C CYS A 61 1.90 30.29 -22.77
N THR A 62 3.16 29.98 -22.53
CA THR A 62 3.60 29.06 -21.48
C THR A 62 4.14 29.89 -20.31
N VAL A 63 3.62 29.64 -19.12
CA VAL A 63 4.09 30.26 -17.87
C VAL A 63 4.63 29.19 -16.92
N THR A 64 5.68 29.53 -16.20
CA THR A 64 6.16 28.72 -15.07
C THR A 64 5.34 29.06 -13.83
N ILE A 65 4.72 28.05 -13.24
CA ILE A 65 4.00 28.16 -11.96
C ILE A 65 4.64 27.26 -10.92
N ALA A 66 4.53 27.63 -9.65
CA ALA A 66 4.78 26.69 -8.57
C ALA A 66 3.62 25.69 -8.54
N ALA A 67 3.90 24.40 -8.77
CA ALA A 67 2.94 23.34 -8.54
C ALA A 67 3.35 22.52 -7.33
N ARG A 68 2.34 22.03 -6.62
CA ARG A 68 2.51 21.23 -5.41
C ARG A 68 1.88 19.87 -5.63
N SER A 69 2.52 18.85 -5.10
CA SER A 69 2.03 17.49 -5.18
C SER A 69 1.40 17.04 -3.87
N CYS A 70 0.65 15.94 -3.92
CA CYS A 70 0.13 15.27 -2.73
C CYS A 70 1.23 14.72 -1.80
N TRP A 71 2.47 14.64 -2.27
CA TRP A 71 3.64 14.19 -1.50
C TRP A 71 4.27 15.29 -0.65
N GLY A 72 3.72 16.52 -0.68
CA GLY A 72 4.36 17.64 0.00
C GLY A 72 5.68 18.03 -0.63
N SER A 73 5.83 17.81 -1.95
CA SER A 73 6.87 18.45 -2.75
C SER A 73 6.31 19.70 -3.44
N SER A 74 7.20 20.64 -3.72
CA SER A 74 6.92 21.81 -4.55
C SER A 74 7.92 21.83 -5.70
N GLY A 75 7.46 22.17 -6.90
CA GLY A 75 8.31 22.28 -8.08
C GLY A 75 7.81 23.37 -9.01
N GLU A 76 8.66 23.79 -9.94
CA GLU A 76 8.29 24.69 -11.01
C GLU A 76 7.81 23.87 -12.22
N PHE A 77 6.66 24.23 -12.76
CA PHE A 77 6.06 23.56 -13.91
C PHE A 77 5.63 24.57 -14.96
N GLU A 78 5.97 24.28 -16.21
CA GLU A 78 5.47 25.02 -17.37
C GLU A 78 4.03 24.58 -17.68
N THR A 79 3.11 25.53 -17.76
CA THR A 79 1.72 25.28 -18.15
C THR A 79 1.23 26.28 -19.19
N GLY A 80 0.31 25.84 -20.04
CA GLY A 80 -0.31 26.65 -21.08
C GLY A 80 -1.39 27.57 -20.51
N ALA A 81 -1.38 28.84 -20.91
CA ALA A 81 -2.29 29.86 -20.42
C ALA A 81 -2.51 31.01 -21.43
N TRP A 82 -3.48 31.88 -21.15
CA TRP A 82 -3.85 33.01 -21.99
C TRP A 82 -3.43 34.34 -21.34
N TYR A 83 -2.42 34.99 -21.90
CA TYR A 83 -1.94 36.31 -21.47
C TYR A 83 -2.87 37.42 -21.96
N GLN A 84 -3.33 38.26 -21.05
CA GLN A 84 -4.03 39.51 -21.33
C GLN A 84 -3.13 40.69 -20.92
N PRO A 85 -2.79 41.60 -21.84
CA PRO A 85 -1.98 42.77 -21.53
C PRO A 85 -2.71 43.72 -20.57
N ALA A 86 -1.93 44.53 -19.86
CA ALA A 86 -2.49 45.57 -19.01
C ALA A 86 -3.31 46.59 -19.83
N SER A 87 -4.37 47.10 -19.23
CA SER A 87 -5.16 48.24 -19.73
C SER A 87 -5.20 49.33 -18.66
N ASP A 88 -5.79 50.49 -18.99
CA ASP A 88 -5.89 51.63 -18.06
C ASP A 88 -6.56 51.29 -16.72
N MET A 89 -7.35 50.21 -16.67
CA MET A 89 -8.10 49.79 -15.47
C MET A 89 -7.70 48.42 -14.91
N VAL A 90 -6.92 47.61 -15.63
CA VAL A 90 -6.64 46.23 -15.24
C VAL A 90 -5.16 45.92 -15.45
N SER A 91 -4.49 45.42 -14.40
CA SER A 91 -3.11 44.93 -14.50
C SER A 91 -3.01 43.75 -15.49
N ALA A 92 -1.84 43.54 -16.09
CA ALA A 92 -1.61 42.37 -16.94
C ALA A 92 -1.88 41.06 -16.17
N ARG A 93 -2.56 40.12 -16.82
CA ARG A 93 -3.01 38.85 -16.22
C ARG A 93 -2.71 37.67 -17.13
N VAL A 94 -2.58 36.50 -16.53
CA VAL A 94 -2.51 35.22 -17.23
C VAL A 94 -3.69 34.37 -16.75
N TYR A 95 -4.52 33.95 -17.69
CA TYR A 95 -5.73 33.16 -17.46
C TYR A 95 -5.50 31.69 -17.78
N PHE A 96 -5.93 30.80 -16.87
CA PHE A 96 -5.84 29.35 -17.03
C PHE A 96 -7.13 28.77 -17.64
N LEU A 97 -7.39 27.47 -17.43
CA LEU A 97 -8.47 26.74 -18.12
C LEU A 97 -9.85 27.36 -17.90
N ASP A 98 -10.21 27.66 -16.65
CA ASP A 98 -11.58 27.95 -16.24
C ASP A 98 -11.78 29.40 -15.77
N ASN A 99 -11.11 30.36 -16.41
CA ASN A 99 -11.05 31.77 -16.02
C ASN A 99 -10.33 32.07 -14.69
N ASP A 100 -9.68 31.11 -14.03
CA ASP A 100 -8.72 31.43 -12.96
C ASP A 100 -7.53 32.21 -13.52
N TRP A 101 -6.92 33.06 -12.72
CA TRP A 101 -5.83 33.92 -13.18
C TRP A 101 -4.81 34.27 -12.10
N ILE A 102 -3.61 34.59 -12.55
CA ILE A 102 -2.55 35.21 -11.77
C ILE A 102 -2.12 36.53 -12.41
N SER A 103 -1.47 37.39 -11.63
CA SER A 103 -0.72 38.52 -12.20
C SER A 103 0.31 37.98 -13.19
N ALA A 104 0.43 38.63 -14.35
CA ALA A 104 1.35 38.17 -15.38
C ALA A 104 2.80 38.20 -14.85
N PRO A 105 3.55 37.08 -14.96
CA PRO A 105 4.95 37.05 -14.56
C PRO A 105 5.77 37.97 -15.47
N LYS A 106 6.96 38.37 -14.99
CA LYS A 106 7.89 39.18 -15.79
C LYS A 106 8.33 38.49 -17.07
N GLU A 107 8.45 37.17 -17.02
CA GLU A 107 8.90 36.33 -18.12
C GLU A 107 7.88 35.22 -18.39
N PHE A 108 7.54 35.03 -19.66
CA PHE A 108 6.73 33.93 -20.16
C PHE A 108 7.05 33.69 -21.64
N LYS A 109 6.81 32.47 -22.12
CA LYS A 109 7.09 32.10 -23.51
C LYS A 109 5.82 32.25 -24.33
N ARG A 110 5.84 33.09 -25.36
CA ARG A 110 4.74 33.17 -26.33
C ARG A 110 4.74 31.90 -27.18
N ARG A 111 3.56 31.31 -27.40
CA ARG A 111 3.38 30.11 -28.20
C ARG A 111 2.25 30.33 -29.20
N ASP A 112 2.32 29.67 -30.34
CA ASP A 112 1.17 29.55 -31.23
C ASP A 112 0.32 28.36 -30.77
N PHE A 113 -0.87 28.66 -30.25
CA PHE A 113 -1.79 27.64 -29.74
C PHE A 113 -2.29 26.68 -30.82
N VAL A 114 -2.49 27.19 -32.04
CA VAL A 114 -3.04 26.43 -33.16
C VAL A 114 -2.00 25.45 -33.66
N ASP A 115 -0.76 25.91 -33.80
CA ASP A 115 0.36 25.04 -34.20
C ASP A 115 0.66 23.98 -33.13
N GLU A 116 0.68 24.36 -31.84
CA GLU A 116 0.85 23.39 -30.74
C GLU A 116 -0.25 22.32 -30.75
N SER A 117 -1.51 22.72 -30.97
CA SER A 117 -2.63 21.78 -31.03
C SER A 117 -2.58 20.89 -32.27
N ARG A 118 -2.00 21.36 -33.38
CA ARG A 118 -1.76 20.53 -34.57
C ARG A 118 -0.72 19.46 -34.30
N SER A 119 0.40 19.82 -33.68
CA SER A 119 1.47 18.87 -33.35
C SER A 119 1.02 17.75 -32.40
N LEU A 120 0.04 18.00 -31.53
CA LEU A 120 -0.53 16.97 -30.64
C LEU A 120 -1.40 15.93 -31.36
N LEU A 121 -1.84 16.21 -32.58
CA LEU A 121 -2.66 15.30 -33.39
C LEU A 121 -1.84 14.55 -34.46
N GLU A 122 -0.60 14.96 -34.68
CA GLU A 122 0.31 14.23 -35.55
C GLU A 122 0.63 12.89 -34.85
N PRO A 123 0.41 11.74 -35.50
CA PRO A 123 0.78 10.45 -34.93
C PRO A 123 2.27 10.47 -34.65
N ASP A 124 2.67 9.97 -33.47
CA ASP A 124 4.08 9.86 -33.12
C ASP A 124 4.75 9.05 -34.24
N ALA A 125 5.70 9.66 -34.96
CA ALA A 125 6.30 9.02 -36.14
C ALA A 125 6.99 7.68 -35.80
N ASP A 126 7.25 7.46 -34.51
CA ASP A 126 7.88 6.26 -33.95
C ASP A 126 6.86 5.23 -33.40
N SER A 127 5.55 5.49 -33.36
CA SER A 127 4.53 4.59 -32.77
C SER A 127 4.00 3.50 -33.74
N ASN A 128 4.87 2.91 -34.58
CA ASN A 128 4.47 1.87 -35.54
C ASN A 128 4.14 0.50 -34.90
N ASP A 129 4.23 0.37 -33.58
CA ASP A 129 3.87 -0.86 -32.87
C ASP A 129 2.38 -0.88 -32.49
N ASN A 130 1.69 -1.89 -33.00
CA ASN A 130 0.27 -2.09 -32.77
C ASN A 130 -0.02 -2.39 -31.28
N ASN A 131 -0.67 -1.42 -30.63
CA ASN A 131 -1.91 -1.57 -29.84
C ASN A 131 -1.94 -1.96 -28.35
N ASP A 132 -0.85 -2.22 -27.63
CA ASP A 132 -0.93 -2.36 -26.16
C ASP A 132 -0.24 -1.21 -25.39
N ASP A 133 0.86 -0.68 -25.92
CA ASP A 133 1.67 0.31 -25.19
C ASP A 133 1.05 1.71 -25.16
N ASP A 134 0.24 2.05 -26.16
CA ASP A 134 -0.43 3.36 -26.23
C ASP A 134 -1.51 3.52 -25.14
N ASP A 135 -2.24 2.45 -24.81
CA ASP A 135 -3.20 2.44 -23.71
C ASP A 135 -2.50 2.61 -22.36
N PHE A 136 -1.38 1.92 -22.15
CA PHE A 136 -0.57 2.10 -20.94
C PHE A 136 0.00 3.52 -20.83
N ARG A 137 0.55 4.08 -21.91
CA ARG A 137 1.02 5.49 -21.92
C ARG A 137 -0.12 6.46 -21.67
N HIS A 138 -1.32 6.20 -22.19
CA HIS A 138 -2.49 7.02 -21.94
C HIS A 138 -2.89 6.97 -20.46
N ILE A 139 -2.97 5.76 -19.88
CA ILE A 139 -3.23 5.56 -18.44
C ILE A 139 -2.16 6.27 -17.61
N HIS A 140 -0.87 6.13 -17.92
CA HIS A 140 0.22 6.80 -17.21
C HIS A 140 0.17 8.33 -17.33
N ARG A 141 -0.17 8.88 -18.50
CA ARG A 141 -0.39 10.33 -18.68
C ARG A 141 -1.55 10.83 -17.83
N ARG A 142 -2.67 10.09 -17.81
CA ARG A 142 -3.83 10.40 -16.97
C ARG A 142 -3.48 10.30 -15.48
N MET A 143 -2.72 9.28 -15.09
CA MET A 143 -2.26 9.11 -13.71
C MET A 143 -1.36 10.28 -13.28
N SER A 144 -0.40 10.64 -14.12
CA SER A 144 0.51 11.77 -13.91
C SER A 144 -0.26 13.10 -13.80
N ALA A 145 -1.27 13.29 -14.67
CA ALA A 145 -2.17 14.44 -14.62
C ALA A 145 -2.92 14.52 -13.29
N VAL A 146 -3.55 13.43 -12.83
CA VAL A 146 -4.29 13.44 -11.56
C VAL A 146 -3.37 13.71 -10.37
N SER A 147 -2.14 13.16 -10.40
CA SER A 147 -1.12 13.42 -9.37
C SER A 147 -0.69 14.90 -9.31
N ALA A 148 -0.59 15.55 -10.47
CA ALA A 148 -0.06 16.90 -10.62
C ALA A 148 -1.09 18.04 -10.42
N GLY A 149 -2.38 17.75 -10.28
CA GLY A 149 -3.40 18.81 -10.12
C GLY A 149 -3.49 19.73 -11.34
N SER A 150 -3.46 21.06 -11.17
CA SER A 150 -3.45 22.01 -12.29
C SER A 150 -2.21 21.97 -13.19
N ALA A 151 -1.13 21.31 -12.77
CA ALA A 151 0.01 21.05 -13.66
C ALA A 151 -0.31 19.93 -14.69
N ALA A 152 -1.46 19.27 -14.57
CA ALA A 152 -1.99 18.42 -15.64
C ALA A 152 -2.24 19.22 -16.91
N GLY A 153 -1.86 18.64 -18.05
CA GLY A 153 -2.13 19.22 -19.37
C GLY A 153 -3.60 19.61 -19.60
N THR A 154 -3.81 20.49 -20.57
CA THR A 154 -5.13 20.96 -21.01
C THR A 154 -5.97 19.80 -21.54
N PRO A 155 -7.17 19.51 -20.97
CA PRO A 155 -8.05 18.47 -21.47
C PRO A 155 -8.41 18.66 -22.95
N GLY A 156 -8.56 17.57 -23.71
CA GLY A 156 -8.82 17.63 -25.15
C GLY A 156 -10.08 18.43 -25.52
N ILE A 157 -11.15 18.29 -24.75
CA ILE A 157 -12.39 19.08 -24.95
C ILE A 157 -12.17 20.59 -24.75
N VAL A 158 -11.29 21.00 -23.82
CA VAL A 158 -10.96 22.42 -23.61
C VAL A 158 -10.19 22.96 -24.81
N ARG A 159 -9.22 22.21 -25.32
CA ARG A 159 -8.49 22.58 -26.55
C ARG A 159 -9.45 22.71 -27.74
N ALA A 160 -10.36 21.76 -27.90
CA ALA A 160 -11.37 21.80 -28.96
C ALA A 160 -12.26 23.05 -28.85
N ALA A 161 -12.68 23.42 -27.64
CA ALA A 161 -13.48 24.62 -27.41
C ALA A 161 -12.74 25.91 -27.80
N TRP A 162 -11.47 26.04 -27.40
CA TRP A 162 -10.64 27.18 -27.79
C TRP A 162 -10.39 27.25 -29.30
N LEU A 163 -10.14 26.12 -29.96
CA LEU A 163 -9.98 26.05 -31.41
C LEU A 163 -11.25 26.47 -32.16
N ALA A 164 -12.41 25.97 -31.74
CA ALA A 164 -13.70 26.36 -32.33
C ALA A 164 -13.98 27.86 -32.16
N LYS A 165 -13.65 28.41 -30.98
CA LYS A 165 -13.79 29.85 -30.71
C LYS A 165 -12.88 30.71 -31.58
N LEU A 166 -11.68 30.23 -31.89
CA LEU A 166 -10.71 30.89 -32.77
C LEU A 166 -11.01 30.67 -34.28
N GLY A 167 -12.04 29.90 -34.62
CA GLY A 167 -12.46 29.64 -36.01
C GLY A 167 -11.73 28.48 -36.70
N HIS A 168 -11.03 27.63 -35.94
CA HIS A 168 -10.33 26.44 -36.45
C HIS A 168 -11.19 25.17 -36.31
N ASP A 169 -12.39 25.20 -36.90
CA ASP A 169 -13.42 24.16 -36.72
C ASP A 169 -12.96 22.74 -37.12
N GLU A 170 -12.16 22.60 -38.19
CA GLU A 170 -11.62 21.29 -38.60
C GLU A 170 -10.66 20.71 -37.53
N LEU A 171 -9.78 21.54 -36.97
CA LEU A 171 -8.84 21.11 -35.94
C LEU A 171 -9.57 20.82 -34.62
N ALA A 172 -10.60 21.62 -34.31
CA ALA A 172 -11.49 21.39 -33.18
C ALA A 172 -12.21 20.04 -33.28
N ALA A 173 -12.71 19.67 -34.46
CA ALA A 173 -13.38 18.38 -34.69
C ALA A 173 -12.44 17.21 -34.44
N LYS A 174 -11.21 17.26 -34.96
CA LYS A 174 -10.19 16.21 -34.74
C LYS A 174 -9.80 16.10 -33.26
N THR A 175 -9.61 17.23 -32.59
CA THR A 175 -9.29 17.28 -31.16
C THR A 175 -10.43 16.71 -30.31
N LEU A 176 -11.70 17.06 -30.63
CA LEU A 176 -12.87 16.54 -29.92
C LEU A 176 -13.05 15.03 -30.14
N ALA A 177 -12.83 14.55 -31.36
CA ALA A 177 -12.87 13.12 -31.66
C ALA A 177 -11.84 12.34 -30.83
N ARG A 178 -10.61 12.87 -30.70
CA ARG A 178 -9.59 12.28 -29.82
C ARG A 178 -10.01 12.32 -28.36
N ALA A 179 -10.56 13.44 -27.88
CA ALA A 179 -11.04 13.58 -26.51
C ALA A 179 -12.15 12.57 -26.18
N ARG A 180 -13.05 12.26 -27.14
CA ARG A 180 -14.07 11.22 -26.97
C ARG A 180 -13.45 9.84 -26.79
N ILE A 181 -12.42 9.51 -27.57
CA ILE A 181 -11.69 8.24 -27.46
C ILE A 181 -11.00 8.15 -26.10
N ASP A 182 -10.31 9.21 -25.68
CA ASP A 182 -9.60 9.27 -24.40
C ASP A 182 -10.56 9.17 -23.18
N GLU A 183 -11.82 9.60 -23.33
CA GLU A 183 -12.86 9.49 -22.29
C GLU A 183 -13.76 8.25 -22.42
N MET A 184 -13.52 7.36 -23.40
CA MET A 184 -14.30 6.12 -23.53
C MET A 184 -14.02 5.19 -22.34
N ARG A 185 -14.96 5.19 -21.39
CA ARG A 185 -15.00 4.21 -20.28
C ARG A 185 -15.77 2.93 -20.64
N SER A 186 -16.42 2.92 -21.81
CA SER A 186 -17.25 1.83 -22.33
C SER A 186 -17.14 1.77 -23.86
N GLU A 187 -17.71 0.73 -24.48
CA GLU A 187 -17.80 0.60 -25.94
C GLU A 187 -18.60 1.74 -26.62
N ILE A 188 -19.33 2.53 -25.84
CA ILE A 188 -20.13 3.66 -26.32
C ILE A 188 -19.38 4.97 -26.07
N ALA A 189 -19.22 5.77 -27.13
CA ALA A 189 -18.63 7.10 -27.04
C ALA A 189 -19.49 8.00 -26.15
N PRO A 190 -18.88 8.84 -25.29
CA PRO A 190 -19.62 9.71 -24.40
C PRO A 190 -20.42 10.76 -25.18
N THR A 191 -21.63 11.02 -24.70
CA THR A 191 -22.49 12.10 -25.18
C THR A 191 -21.89 13.47 -24.85
N ASN A 192 -22.38 14.51 -25.52
CA ASN A 192 -21.97 15.89 -25.24
C ASN A 192 -22.27 16.31 -23.79
N GLU A 193 -23.38 15.84 -23.22
CA GLU A 193 -23.73 16.12 -21.81
C GLU A 193 -22.77 15.43 -20.84
N GLU A 194 -22.39 14.17 -21.10
CA GLU A 194 -21.40 13.44 -20.31
C GLU A 194 -20.03 14.10 -20.36
N LEU A 195 -19.58 14.53 -21.54
CA LEU A 195 -18.31 15.24 -21.69
C LEU A 195 -18.28 16.56 -20.92
N ILE A 196 -19.35 17.36 -20.97
CA ILE A 196 -19.45 18.60 -20.19
C ILE A 196 -19.42 18.28 -18.69
N LYS A 197 -20.15 17.25 -18.26
CA LYS A 197 -20.19 16.82 -16.86
C LYS A 197 -18.79 16.36 -16.38
N ASP A 198 -18.13 15.49 -17.14
CA ASP A 198 -16.79 15.00 -16.83
C ASP A 198 -15.76 16.13 -16.79
N LEU A 199 -15.86 17.11 -17.71
CA LEU A 199 -15.03 18.32 -17.67
C LEU A 199 -15.26 19.13 -16.39
N ARG A 200 -16.52 19.35 -15.98
CA ARG A 200 -16.80 20.08 -14.72
C ARG A 200 -16.25 19.33 -13.51
N ILE A 201 -16.41 18.01 -13.46
CA ILE A 201 -15.83 17.15 -12.41
C ILE A 201 -14.31 17.28 -12.39
N GLU A 202 -13.64 17.24 -13.54
CA GLU A 202 -12.18 17.39 -13.62
C GLU A 202 -11.71 18.79 -13.17
N LEU A 203 -12.38 19.86 -13.59
CA LEU A 203 -12.02 21.22 -13.17
C LEU A 203 -12.24 21.45 -11.67
N ALA A 204 -13.35 20.94 -11.13
CA ALA A 204 -13.63 20.98 -9.71
C ALA A 204 -12.60 20.16 -8.91
N TRP A 205 -12.25 18.96 -9.38
CA TRP A 205 -11.19 18.14 -8.79
C TRP A 205 -9.85 18.89 -8.76
N ARG A 206 -9.43 19.53 -9.86
CA ARG A 206 -8.18 20.30 -9.90
C ARG A 206 -8.18 21.42 -8.87
N ALA A 207 -9.26 22.20 -8.79
CA ALA A 207 -9.40 23.25 -7.78
C ALA A 207 -9.31 22.69 -6.35
N TYR A 208 -9.95 21.55 -6.07
CA TYR A 208 -9.82 20.89 -4.77
C TYR A 208 -8.39 20.41 -4.49
N ALA A 209 -7.79 19.66 -5.42
CA ALA A 209 -6.47 19.06 -5.27
C ALA A 209 -5.38 20.13 -5.06
N ASP A 210 -5.36 21.18 -5.88
CA ASP A 210 -4.41 22.29 -5.73
C ASP A 210 -4.60 23.01 -4.40
N GLY A 211 -5.86 23.21 -3.98
CA GLY A 211 -6.20 23.77 -2.68
C GLY A 211 -5.61 22.96 -1.52
N VAL A 212 -5.78 21.63 -1.55
CA VAL A 212 -5.21 20.72 -0.55
C VAL A 212 -3.69 20.70 -0.60
N HIS A 213 -3.08 20.63 -1.79
CA HIS A 213 -1.63 20.57 -1.94
C HIS A 213 -0.96 21.88 -1.48
N ALA A 214 -1.56 23.04 -1.78
CA ALA A 214 -1.13 24.33 -1.26
C ALA A 214 -1.26 24.41 0.26
N TYR A 215 -2.39 23.95 0.81
CA TYR A 215 -2.63 23.95 2.25
C TYR A 215 -1.59 23.13 3.02
N MET A 216 -1.19 21.96 2.51
CA MET A 216 -0.20 21.12 3.18
C MET A 216 1.17 21.78 3.28
N GLN A 217 1.47 22.71 2.37
CA GLN A 217 2.72 23.46 2.27
C GLN A 217 2.65 24.84 2.93
N ARG A 218 1.57 25.12 3.68
CA ARG A 218 1.32 26.44 4.30
C ARG A 218 1.22 27.58 3.29
N ALA A 219 0.94 27.27 2.01
CA ALA A 219 0.62 28.26 1.00
C ALA A 219 -0.86 28.65 1.12
N ASP A 220 -1.25 29.18 2.27
CA ASP A 220 -2.65 29.34 2.66
C ASP A 220 -3.42 30.30 1.74
N GLU A 221 -2.77 31.35 1.23
CA GLU A 221 -3.39 32.29 0.28
C GLU A 221 -3.75 31.59 -1.04
N GLU A 222 -2.82 30.78 -1.55
CA GLU A 222 -3.02 29.98 -2.76
C GLU A 222 -4.11 28.92 -2.52
N SER A 223 -4.07 28.25 -1.37
CA SER A 223 -5.09 27.28 -0.97
C SER A 223 -6.48 27.91 -0.89
N LEU A 224 -6.61 29.04 -0.21
CA LEU A 224 -7.87 29.77 -0.07
C LEU A 224 -8.42 30.18 -1.42
N ARG A 225 -7.59 30.65 -2.35
CA ARG A 225 -8.01 30.98 -3.71
C ARG A 225 -8.61 29.76 -4.42
N HIS A 226 -7.92 28.61 -4.39
CA HIS A 226 -8.37 27.40 -5.07
C HIS A 226 -9.65 26.80 -4.44
N ILE A 227 -9.74 26.78 -3.12
CA ILE A 227 -10.93 26.27 -2.42
C ILE A 227 -12.11 27.24 -2.54
N SER A 228 -11.89 28.56 -2.56
CA SER A 228 -12.96 29.54 -2.87
C SER A 228 -13.48 29.29 -4.27
N ARG A 229 -12.59 29.11 -5.25
CA ARG A 229 -12.95 28.79 -6.64
C ARG A 229 -13.76 27.50 -6.75
N LEU A 230 -13.42 26.44 -6.01
CA LEU A 230 -14.23 25.22 -5.91
C LEU A 230 -15.65 25.54 -5.43
N ASN A 231 -15.78 26.29 -4.34
CA ASN A 231 -17.08 26.61 -3.74
C ASN A 231 -17.91 27.59 -4.59
N ASP A 232 -17.27 28.51 -5.31
CA ASP A 232 -17.95 29.55 -6.09
C ASP A 232 -18.41 29.03 -7.46
N LYS A 233 -17.57 28.26 -8.17
CA LYS A 233 -17.84 27.81 -9.54
C LYS A 233 -18.39 26.39 -9.64
N TYR A 234 -18.14 25.58 -8.62
CA TYR A 234 -18.43 24.14 -8.61
C TYR A 234 -19.09 23.70 -7.30
N ALA A 235 -19.93 24.56 -6.71
CA ALA A 235 -20.61 24.32 -5.44
C ALA A 235 -21.38 22.99 -5.42
N GLU A 236 -21.96 22.61 -6.57
CA GLU A 236 -22.72 21.39 -6.77
C GLU A 236 -21.85 20.12 -6.70
N LEU A 237 -20.55 20.25 -7.01
CA LEU A 237 -19.58 19.16 -7.01
C LEU A 237 -18.67 19.17 -5.77
N ALA A 238 -18.62 20.28 -5.02
CA ALA A 238 -17.72 20.42 -3.86
C ALA A 238 -17.93 19.33 -2.79
N ALA A 239 -19.16 18.80 -2.67
CA ALA A 239 -19.47 17.69 -1.75
C ALA A 239 -18.93 16.33 -2.20
N GLU A 240 -18.55 16.17 -3.48
CA GLU A 240 -17.98 14.94 -4.01
C GLU A 240 -16.48 14.80 -3.70
N PHE A 241 -15.82 15.90 -3.32
CA PHE A 241 -14.36 15.96 -3.16
C PHE A 241 -13.95 16.17 -1.71
N GLY A 242 -13.72 15.04 -1.02
CA GLY A 242 -13.13 15.01 0.33
C GLY A 242 -13.77 16.01 1.29
N ASN A 243 -12.94 16.77 2.00
CA ASN A 243 -13.38 17.72 3.03
C ASN A 243 -13.12 19.19 2.62
N GLY A 244 -13.44 19.55 1.37
CA GLY A 244 -13.20 20.89 0.83
C GLY A 244 -13.94 22.03 1.57
N LYS A 245 -15.15 21.77 2.08
CA LYS A 245 -15.90 22.76 2.87
C LYS A 245 -15.26 23.01 4.23
N GLU A 246 -14.81 21.95 4.89
CA GLU A 246 -14.08 22.02 6.15
C GLU A 246 -12.74 22.72 5.97
N LEU A 247 -12.04 22.46 4.86
CA LEU A 247 -10.80 23.14 4.52
C LEU A 247 -11.01 24.65 4.30
N PHE A 248 -12.10 25.05 3.64
CA PHE A 248 -12.45 26.47 3.51
C PHE A 248 -12.67 27.14 4.88
N ALA A 249 -13.42 26.48 5.76
CA ALA A 249 -13.66 26.98 7.12
C ALA A 249 -12.35 27.08 7.92
N GLU A 250 -11.48 26.09 7.81
CA GLU A 250 -10.17 26.07 8.48
C GLU A 250 -9.25 27.20 8.00
N LEU A 251 -9.19 27.47 6.70
CA LEU A 251 -8.40 28.58 6.14
C LEU A 251 -8.88 29.94 6.67
N ASN A 252 -10.20 30.15 6.73
CA ASN A 252 -10.77 31.37 7.29
C ASN A 252 -10.49 31.49 8.79
N ARG A 253 -10.63 30.40 9.55
CA ARG A 253 -10.26 30.36 10.98
C ARG A 253 -8.81 30.76 11.19
N ARG A 254 -7.87 30.24 10.38
CA ARG A 254 -6.44 30.61 10.46
C ARG A 254 -6.20 32.06 10.12
N LYS A 255 -6.95 32.61 9.16
CA LYS A 255 -6.90 34.04 8.80
C LYS A 255 -7.36 34.92 9.96
N GLU A 256 -8.47 34.59 10.59
CA GLU A 256 -9.00 35.27 11.77
C GLU A 256 -8.06 35.17 12.98
N ALA A 257 -7.44 34.00 13.17
CA ALA A 257 -6.47 33.74 14.24
C ALA A 257 -5.07 34.31 13.97
N GLN A 258 -4.85 34.93 12.80
CA GLN A 258 -3.54 35.46 12.37
C GLN A 258 -2.43 34.39 12.34
N THR A 259 -2.78 33.15 12.00
CA THR A 259 -1.85 32.02 11.82
C THR A 259 -1.78 31.55 10.37
N PHE A 260 -2.21 32.40 9.44
CA PHE A 260 -2.38 32.10 8.02
C PHE A 260 -1.05 32.19 7.29
N GLY A 261 -0.57 31.09 6.73
CA GLY A 261 0.75 30.98 6.10
C GLY A 261 1.93 30.96 7.06
N GLU A 262 1.67 31.02 8.37
CA GLU A 262 2.72 31.02 9.38
C GLU A 262 3.41 29.66 9.53
N ALA A 263 4.70 29.71 9.87
CA ALA A 263 5.45 28.53 10.25
C ALA A 263 4.87 27.89 11.52
N ALA A 264 5.09 26.59 11.70
CA ALA A 264 4.75 25.95 12.97
C ALA A 264 5.55 26.62 14.10
N PRO A 265 4.92 26.92 15.25
CA PRO A 265 5.64 27.49 16.37
C PRO A 265 6.62 26.47 16.94
N GLU A 266 7.80 26.97 17.33
CA GLU A 266 8.80 26.18 18.04
C GLU A 266 8.37 25.91 19.48
N LYS A 267 8.99 24.89 20.10
CA LYS A 267 8.80 24.63 21.53
C LYS A 267 9.24 25.86 22.36
N PRO A 268 8.43 26.31 23.33
CA PRO A 268 8.81 27.41 24.21
C PRO A 268 10.10 27.12 24.98
N ILE A 269 10.87 28.16 25.29
CA ILE A 269 12.08 28.03 26.11
C ILE A 269 11.71 27.42 27.48
N GLY A 270 12.44 26.37 27.88
CA GLY A 270 12.20 25.67 29.14
C GLY A 270 10.98 24.73 29.13
N PHE A 271 10.39 24.45 27.96
CA PHE A 271 9.24 23.56 27.80
C PHE A 271 9.40 22.24 28.56
N ASP A 272 10.57 21.61 28.50
CA ASP A 272 10.84 20.30 29.13
C ASP A 272 10.73 20.33 30.67
N HIS A 273 10.79 21.51 31.29
CA HIS A 273 10.66 21.71 32.74
C HIS A 273 9.23 22.09 33.17
N TRP A 274 8.30 22.25 32.23
CA TRP A 274 6.91 22.52 32.58
C TRP A 274 6.24 21.29 33.20
N GLU A 275 5.20 21.52 34.00
CA GLU A 275 4.29 20.46 34.45
C GLU A 275 3.74 19.67 33.27
N LYS A 276 3.62 18.35 33.40
CA LYS A 276 3.21 17.45 32.32
C LYS A 276 1.85 17.80 31.70
N SER A 277 0.88 18.19 32.53
CA SER A 277 -0.42 18.67 32.06
C SER A 277 -0.31 19.96 31.25
N LYS A 278 0.58 20.88 31.65
CA LYS A 278 0.85 22.12 30.90
C LYS A 278 1.56 21.84 29.58
N GLN A 279 2.50 20.88 29.56
CA GLN A 279 3.11 20.40 28.32
C GLN A 279 2.05 19.83 27.36
N ALA A 280 1.16 18.97 27.87
CA ALA A 280 0.10 18.34 27.08
C ALA A 280 -0.84 19.38 26.48
N HIS A 281 -1.36 20.30 27.31
CA HIS A 281 -2.25 21.36 26.87
C HIS A 281 -1.66 22.20 25.73
N TRP A 282 -0.39 22.60 25.86
CA TRP A 282 0.27 23.35 24.79
C TRP A 282 0.41 22.53 23.52
N LEU A 283 0.87 21.27 23.60
CA LEU A 283 1.05 20.40 22.43
C LEU A 283 -0.28 20.08 21.73
N ILE A 284 -1.35 19.82 22.49
CA ILE A 284 -2.70 19.57 21.97
C ILE A 284 -3.23 20.81 21.24
N GLY A 285 -2.96 22.00 21.80
CA GLY A 285 -3.22 23.28 21.13
C GLY A 285 -2.53 23.42 19.77
N GLN A 286 -1.40 22.74 19.55
CA GLN A 286 -0.62 22.76 18.30
C GLN A 286 -0.90 21.59 17.34
N LEU A 287 -1.92 20.75 17.60
CA LEU A 287 -2.22 19.62 16.72
C LEU A 287 -2.68 20.05 15.33
N ASP A 288 -3.23 21.26 15.16
CA ASP A 288 -3.57 21.80 13.85
C ASP A 288 -2.34 22.07 12.97
N GLN A 289 -1.13 22.05 13.55
CA GLN A 289 0.11 22.19 12.79
C GLN A 289 0.66 20.85 12.29
N VAL A 290 0.02 19.70 12.59
CA VAL A 290 0.60 18.34 12.33
C VAL A 290 0.78 18.15 10.84
N ASP A 291 1.99 17.87 10.38
CA ASP A 291 2.35 17.88 8.96
C ASP A 291 3.04 16.58 8.51
N ALA A 292 2.79 15.48 9.24
CA ALA A 292 3.16 14.13 8.81
C ALA A 292 2.67 13.83 7.39
N ARG A 293 3.50 13.12 6.62
CA ARG A 293 3.23 12.75 5.22
C ARG A 293 2.91 11.27 5.11
N GLN A 294 2.14 10.93 4.07
CA GLN A 294 1.90 9.55 3.74
C GLN A 294 3.19 8.86 3.29
N TYR A 295 3.38 7.61 3.73
CA TYR A 295 4.50 6.77 3.30
C TYR A 295 4.01 5.73 2.29
N SER A 296 4.60 5.73 1.08
CA SER A 296 4.28 4.78 -0.01
C SER A 296 2.85 4.89 -0.58
N GLN A 297 2.57 4.08 -1.61
CA GLN A 297 1.26 3.93 -2.25
C GLN A 297 0.99 2.47 -2.65
N PRO A 298 -0.15 1.87 -2.24
CA PRO A 298 -1.07 2.37 -1.22
C PRO A 298 -0.36 2.44 0.15
N GLY A 299 -0.68 3.45 0.97
CA GLY A 299 -0.04 3.66 2.27
C GLY A 299 -0.88 4.52 3.21
N GLY A 300 -0.35 4.81 4.41
CA GLY A 300 -1.00 5.66 5.40
C GLY A 300 -0.10 6.78 5.92
N VAL A 301 -0.68 7.68 6.71
CA VAL A 301 0.00 8.83 7.32
C VAL A 301 0.39 8.50 8.74
N ASP A 302 1.70 8.42 9.01
CA ASP A 302 2.22 8.19 10.36
C ASP A 302 2.17 9.45 11.21
N LEU A 303 0.97 9.79 11.69
CA LEU A 303 0.74 10.91 12.60
C LEU A 303 1.53 10.79 13.90
N ALA A 304 1.83 9.57 14.36
CA ALA A 304 2.58 9.36 15.59
C ALA A 304 4.07 9.74 15.46
N SER A 305 4.60 9.77 14.23
CA SER A 305 5.95 10.23 13.94
C SER A 305 6.11 11.76 13.97
N ASP A 306 5.02 12.52 13.95
CA ASP A 306 5.09 13.97 14.15
C ASP A 306 5.57 14.25 15.58
N TRP A 307 6.61 15.08 15.73
CA TRP A 307 7.25 15.32 17.02
C TRP A 307 6.28 15.84 18.09
N ARG A 308 5.17 16.50 17.72
CA ARG A 308 4.15 16.97 18.65
C ARG A 308 3.33 15.82 19.19
N VAL A 309 2.91 14.92 18.31
CA VAL A 309 2.16 13.72 18.67
C VAL A 309 3.05 12.77 19.47
N GLU A 310 4.30 12.57 19.05
CA GLU A 310 5.30 11.80 19.80
C GLU A 310 5.53 12.38 21.21
N ALA A 311 5.64 13.70 21.33
CA ALA A 311 5.78 14.36 22.63
C ALA A 311 4.54 14.19 23.53
N ILE A 312 3.33 14.23 22.97
CA ILE A 312 2.09 13.93 23.71
C ILE A 312 2.10 12.47 24.18
N ILE A 313 2.48 11.53 23.31
CA ILE A 313 2.59 10.11 23.66
C ILE A 313 3.58 9.89 24.80
N ALA A 314 4.71 10.60 24.77
CA ALA A 314 5.73 10.55 25.82
C ALA A 314 5.27 11.16 27.16
N ILE A 315 4.27 12.05 27.16
CA ILE A 315 3.65 12.55 28.40
C ILE A 315 2.81 11.45 29.07
N GLY A 316 2.10 10.64 28.28
CA GLY A 316 1.33 9.50 28.76
C GLY A 316 -0.03 9.88 29.36
N ASP A 317 -0.45 9.12 30.38
CA ASP A 317 -1.74 9.23 31.08
C ASP A 317 -2.21 10.67 31.40
N PRO A 318 -1.36 11.63 31.83
CA PRO A 318 -1.78 13.01 32.08
C PRO A 318 -2.42 13.76 30.90
N ALA A 319 -2.22 13.29 29.66
CA ALA A 319 -2.80 13.92 28.46
C ALA A 319 -4.19 13.37 28.08
N ILE A 320 -4.62 12.23 28.65
CA ILE A 320 -5.76 11.47 28.11
C ILE A 320 -7.10 12.21 28.23
N ASP A 321 -7.39 12.84 29.37
CA ASP A 321 -8.67 13.55 29.55
C ASP A 321 -8.83 14.66 28.48
N GLU A 322 -7.78 15.45 28.24
CA GLU A 322 -7.80 16.53 27.24
C GLU A 322 -7.81 16.01 25.80
N LEU A 323 -7.15 14.88 25.52
CA LEU A 323 -7.23 14.23 24.20
C LEU A 323 -8.64 13.75 23.89
N ILE A 324 -9.34 13.17 24.88
CA ILE A 324 -10.73 12.74 24.72
C ILE A 324 -11.65 13.95 24.50
N ASP A 325 -11.44 15.05 25.22
CA ASP A 325 -12.21 16.28 25.01
C ASP A 325 -11.95 16.88 23.62
N THR A 326 -10.69 16.85 23.15
CA THR A 326 -10.29 17.27 21.80
C THR A 326 -10.99 16.43 20.74
N LEU A 327 -11.06 15.10 20.91
CA LEU A 327 -11.77 14.20 20.01
C LEU A 327 -13.25 14.57 19.88
N GLU A 328 -13.89 14.99 20.96
CA GLU A 328 -15.31 15.31 21.00
C GLU A 328 -15.60 16.69 20.37
N GLN A 329 -14.75 17.68 20.63
CA GLN A 329 -15.08 19.09 20.41
C GLN A 329 -14.30 19.74 19.26
N ASP A 330 -13.06 19.35 19.02
CA ASP A 330 -12.17 20.07 18.10
C ASP A 330 -12.57 19.86 16.64
N THR A 331 -12.72 20.92 15.86
CA THR A 331 -13.11 20.86 14.44
C THR A 331 -11.98 21.29 13.49
N ARG A 332 -10.80 21.62 14.02
CA ARG A 332 -9.66 22.08 13.23
C ARG A 332 -9.11 20.95 12.38
N LEU A 333 -8.41 21.32 11.31
CA LEU A 333 -7.65 20.38 10.49
C LEU A 333 -6.16 20.48 10.78
N THR A 334 -5.47 19.35 10.67
CA THR A 334 -4.00 19.28 10.61
C THR A 334 -3.51 19.80 9.26
N ARG A 335 -2.20 19.74 8.98
CA ARG A 335 -1.57 19.92 7.66
C ARG A 335 -1.26 18.59 6.96
N SER A 336 -1.62 17.46 7.56
CA SER A 336 -1.43 16.12 7.01
C SER A 336 -2.55 15.76 6.04
N VAL A 337 -2.18 15.12 4.93
CA VAL A 337 -3.10 14.71 3.88
C VAL A 337 -2.95 13.21 3.66
N HIS A 338 -4.06 12.50 3.75
CA HIS A 338 -4.15 11.08 3.40
C HIS A 338 -4.76 10.95 1.99
N PHE A 339 -4.22 10.01 1.20
CA PHE A 339 -4.68 9.74 -0.16
C PHE A 339 -4.42 8.28 -0.55
N TRP A 340 -5.27 7.67 -1.36
CA TRP A 340 -5.07 6.25 -1.69
C TRP A 340 -3.85 6.01 -2.60
N ARG A 341 -3.85 6.67 -3.76
CA ARG A 341 -2.73 6.74 -4.72
C ARG A 341 -2.65 8.17 -5.23
N ASP A 342 -1.48 8.64 -5.66
CA ASP A 342 -1.36 10.01 -6.14
C ASP A 342 -2.21 10.27 -7.37
N PHE A 343 -2.39 9.26 -8.22
CA PHE A 343 -3.30 9.30 -9.35
C PHE A 343 -4.77 9.00 -9.02
N SER A 344 -5.13 8.83 -7.76
CA SER A 344 -6.52 8.73 -7.32
C SER A 344 -7.08 10.11 -6.99
N ARG A 345 -8.38 10.32 -7.25
CA ARG A 345 -9.11 11.53 -6.86
C ARG A 345 -9.49 11.60 -5.37
N ASN A 346 -8.76 10.90 -4.50
CA ASN A 346 -8.96 10.95 -3.07
C ASN A 346 -7.89 11.81 -2.41
N ARG A 347 -8.29 12.90 -1.76
CA ARG A 347 -7.48 13.61 -0.76
C ARG A 347 -8.34 13.86 0.46
N THR A 348 -7.82 13.57 1.64
CA THR A 348 -8.46 13.93 2.91
C THR A 348 -7.45 14.68 3.75
N VAL A 349 -7.75 15.95 4.06
CA VAL A 349 -6.97 16.68 5.07
C VAL A 349 -7.37 16.14 6.43
N LEU A 350 -6.44 15.54 7.17
CA LEU A 350 -6.76 14.85 8.42
C LEU A 350 -7.13 15.86 9.50
N SER A 351 -8.15 15.54 10.30
CA SER A 351 -8.63 16.38 11.40
C SER A 351 -7.69 16.33 12.61
N VAL A 352 -7.73 17.37 13.45
CA VAL A 352 -7.04 17.35 14.76
C VAL A 352 -7.52 16.20 15.63
N ARG A 353 -8.80 15.82 15.52
CA ARG A 353 -9.37 14.64 16.18
C ARG A 353 -8.58 13.39 15.83
N GLU A 354 -8.20 13.21 14.57
CA GLU A 354 -7.46 12.02 14.16
C GLU A 354 -6.07 11.94 14.81
N ALA A 355 -5.33 13.05 14.86
CA ALA A 355 -4.05 13.11 15.57
C ALA A 355 -4.21 12.90 17.09
N ALA A 356 -5.28 13.44 17.68
CA ALA A 356 -5.61 13.20 19.09
C ALA A 356 -5.94 11.71 19.34
N LEU A 357 -6.64 11.05 18.41
CA LEU A 357 -6.96 9.63 18.50
C LEU A 357 -5.70 8.78 18.43
N THR A 358 -4.82 9.06 17.46
CA THR A 358 -3.50 8.42 17.35
C THR A 358 -2.72 8.50 18.66
N ALA A 359 -2.66 9.69 19.27
CA ALA A 359 -1.99 9.87 20.56
C ALA A 359 -2.67 9.06 21.68
N ALA A 360 -4.00 9.16 21.81
CA ALA A 360 -4.76 8.48 22.87
C ALA A 360 -4.64 6.95 22.76
N MET A 361 -4.79 6.40 21.55
CA MET A 361 -4.61 4.96 21.31
C MET A 361 -3.19 4.53 21.63
N SER A 362 -2.18 5.29 21.25
CA SER A 362 -0.77 4.96 21.50
C SER A 362 -0.38 5.03 22.98
N ILE A 363 -0.91 6.00 23.73
CA ILE A 363 -0.71 6.11 25.19
C ILE A 363 -1.39 4.93 25.90
N LEU A 364 -2.66 4.68 25.59
CA LEU A 364 -3.43 3.61 26.23
C LEU A 364 -3.04 2.21 25.73
N LYS A 365 -2.34 2.15 24.59
CA LYS A 365 -2.06 0.95 23.78
C LYS A 365 -3.34 0.15 23.47
N VAL A 366 -4.44 0.84 23.20
CA VAL A 366 -5.73 0.22 22.87
C VAL A 366 -6.30 0.72 21.55
N ARG A 367 -6.66 -0.21 20.67
CA ARG A 367 -7.35 0.05 19.40
C ARG A 367 -8.84 0.24 19.63
N VAL A 368 -9.28 1.49 19.66
CA VAL A 368 -10.72 1.86 19.62
C VAL A 368 -11.21 2.24 18.22
N PHE A 369 -10.28 2.22 17.26
CA PHE A 369 -10.48 2.48 15.85
C PHE A 369 -9.45 1.66 15.06
N GLU A 370 -9.91 1.01 13.99
CA GLU A 370 -9.05 0.30 13.05
C GLU A 370 -9.52 0.62 11.62
N PRO A 371 -8.60 1.06 10.73
CA PRO A 371 -8.95 1.30 9.34
C PRO A 371 -9.22 -0.03 8.62
N VAL A 372 -10.30 -0.08 7.84
CA VAL A 372 -10.73 -1.32 7.15
C VAL A 372 -10.31 -1.40 5.69
N ALA A 373 -9.62 -0.39 5.17
CA ALA A 373 -9.11 -0.31 3.80
C ALA A 373 -8.12 0.85 3.70
N THR A 374 -7.22 0.84 2.71
CA THR A 374 -6.21 1.91 2.60
C THR A 374 -6.80 3.30 2.34
N GLY A 375 -8.03 3.41 1.84
CA GLY A 375 -8.72 4.71 1.74
C GLY A 375 -9.44 5.16 3.02
N ASP A 376 -9.47 4.32 4.05
CA ASP A 376 -10.20 4.57 5.29
C ASP A 376 -9.37 5.36 6.30
N ASN A 377 -10.03 6.28 7.00
CA ASN A 377 -9.43 7.11 8.04
C ASN A 377 -10.51 7.62 9.00
N PHE A 378 -10.11 8.03 10.19
CA PHE A 378 -11.06 8.45 11.22
C PHE A 378 -11.83 9.71 10.81
N THR A 379 -11.18 10.65 10.12
CA THR A 379 -11.77 11.90 9.65
C THR A 379 -12.98 11.66 8.73
N ASN A 380 -12.92 10.67 7.84
CA ASN A 380 -13.98 10.37 6.87
C ASN A 380 -15.16 9.57 7.46
N ARG A 381 -15.08 9.11 8.72
CA ARG A 381 -16.11 8.26 9.33
C ARG A 381 -17.26 9.03 9.99
N GLY A 382 -17.17 10.37 10.01
CA GLY A 382 -18.24 11.25 10.43
C GLY A 382 -18.49 11.30 11.95
N HIS A 383 -19.47 12.11 12.34
CA HIS A 383 -19.74 12.45 13.75
C HIS A 383 -20.19 11.26 14.61
N ASP A 384 -20.96 10.33 14.07
CA ASP A 384 -21.44 9.16 14.82
C ASP A 384 -20.28 8.24 15.24
N LYS A 385 -19.30 8.07 14.34
CA LYS A 385 -18.09 7.31 14.67
C LYS A 385 -17.26 8.03 15.72
N VAL A 386 -17.14 9.35 15.64
CA VAL A 386 -16.48 10.16 16.69
C VAL A 386 -17.15 9.95 18.04
N ALA A 387 -18.47 10.09 18.12
CA ALA A 387 -19.21 9.94 19.38
C ALA A 387 -19.06 8.54 19.99
N THR A 388 -19.16 7.49 19.17
CA THR A 388 -18.99 6.11 19.64
C THR A 388 -17.55 5.82 20.11
N THR A 389 -16.53 6.33 19.41
CA THR A 389 -15.13 6.22 19.82
C THR A 389 -14.85 6.99 21.10
N VAL A 390 -15.32 8.23 21.25
CA VAL A 390 -15.21 9.02 22.49
C VAL A 390 -15.87 8.30 23.66
N ALA A 391 -17.10 7.79 23.49
CA ALA A 391 -17.80 7.04 24.54
C ALA A 391 -17.03 5.78 24.97
N SER A 392 -16.38 5.10 24.01
CA SER A 392 -15.56 3.91 24.27
C SER A 392 -14.30 4.27 25.04
N LEU A 393 -13.59 5.33 24.65
CA LEU A 393 -12.41 5.85 25.36
C LEU A 393 -12.76 6.33 26.77
N ARG A 394 -13.83 7.11 26.95
CA ARG A 394 -14.28 7.55 28.29
C ARG A 394 -14.59 6.36 29.19
N ARG A 395 -15.24 5.31 28.66
CA ARG A 395 -15.54 4.09 29.42
C ARG A 395 -14.27 3.35 29.82
N TYR A 396 -13.35 3.17 28.88
CA TYR A 396 -12.06 2.51 29.14
C TYR A 396 -11.25 3.30 30.17
N TRP A 397 -11.09 4.61 29.95
CA TRP A 397 -10.32 5.49 30.82
C TRP A 397 -10.91 5.57 32.22
N LYS A 398 -12.23 5.71 32.36
CA LYS A 398 -12.91 5.67 33.67
C LYS A 398 -12.63 4.37 34.43
N LYS A 399 -12.56 3.23 33.73
CA LYS A 399 -12.32 1.93 34.35
C LYS A 399 -10.87 1.77 34.82
N TYR A 400 -9.90 2.29 34.06
CA TYR A 400 -8.50 1.91 34.21
C TYR A 400 -7.52 3.03 34.56
N ARG A 401 -7.96 4.30 34.62
CA ARG A 401 -7.08 5.45 34.86
C ARG A 401 -6.15 5.32 36.07
N ASP A 402 -6.63 4.70 37.14
CA ASP A 402 -5.87 4.55 38.40
C ASP A 402 -5.20 3.17 38.53
N THR A 403 -5.28 2.34 37.48
CA THR A 403 -4.70 1.00 37.42
C THR A 403 -3.40 1.06 36.61
N PRO A 404 -2.25 0.54 37.09
CA PRO A 404 -1.03 0.44 36.30
C PRO A 404 -1.24 -0.36 35.00
N PHE A 405 -0.58 0.03 33.91
CA PHE A 405 -0.82 -0.50 32.56
C PHE A 405 -0.84 -2.04 32.49
N GLU A 406 0.17 -2.70 33.05
CA GLU A 406 0.30 -4.15 33.05
C GLU A 406 -0.79 -4.86 33.86
N ASN A 407 -1.32 -4.21 34.90
CA ASN A 407 -2.48 -4.71 35.62
C ASN A 407 -3.74 -4.59 34.76
N ARG A 408 -3.89 -3.52 33.95
CA ARG A 408 -5.01 -3.37 33.01
C ARG A 408 -5.03 -4.55 32.02
N MET A 409 -3.87 -4.89 31.45
CA MET A 409 -3.78 -5.99 30.47
C MET A 409 -4.07 -7.35 31.12
N MET A 410 -3.55 -7.60 32.33
CA MET A 410 -3.89 -8.82 33.08
C MET A 410 -5.37 -8.90 33.43
N ASP A 411 -6.01 -7.79 33.81
CA ASP A 411 -7.46 -7.73 34.05
C ASP A 411 -8.24 -8.09 32.77
N VAL A 412 -7.79 -7.61 31.61
CA VAL A 412 -8.40 -7.94 30.30
C VAL A 412 -8.24 -9.43 29.99
N LEU A 413 -7.04 -9.99 30.13
CA LEU A 413 -6.75 -11.41 29.87
C LEU A 413 -7.41 -12.38 30.85
N THR A 414 -7.74 -11.96 32.06
CA THR A 414 -8.35 -12.85 33.06
C THR A 414 -9.87 -12.68 33.14
N ASN A 415 -10.42 -11.59 32.59
CA ASN A 415 -11.85 -11.36 32.55
C ASN A 415 -12.54 -12.24 31.49
N PRO A 416 -13.47 -13.14 31.88
CA PRO A 416 -14.17 -14.03 30.93
C PRO A 416 -15.10 -13.28 29.96
N ALA A 417 -15.46 -12.02 30.28
CA ALA A 417 -16.32 -11.19 29.44
C ALA A 417 -15.56 -10.34 28.41
N SER A 418 -14.22 -10.40 28.38
CA SER A 418 -13.43 -9.68 27.36
C SER A 418 -13.67 -10.29 25.97
N ASP A 419 -13.85 -9.41 24.98
CA ASP A 419 -13.94 -9.76 23.57
C ASP A 419 -12.58 -10.20 22.99
N SER A 420 -12.62 -10.84 21.83
CA SER A 420 -11.47 -11.42 21.15
C SER A 420 -10.36 -10.41 20.83
N GLU A 421 -10.73 -9.24 20.28
CA GLU A 421 -9.74 -8.21 19.90
C GLU A 421 -9.00 -7.69 21.14
N SER A 422 -9.74 -7.40 22.22
CA SER A 422 -9.16 -6.96 23.49
C SER A 422 -8.21 -8.00 24.10
N LEU A 423 -8.54 -9.30 23.99
CA LEU A 423 -7.68 -10.37 24.50
C LEU A 423 -6.36 -10.46 23.71
N ARG A 424 -6.42 -10.46 22.38
CA ARG A 424 -5.25 -10.49 21.50
C ARG A 424 -4.34 -9.29 21.72
N GLU A 425 -4.94 -8.10 21.81
CA GLU A 425 -4.21 -6.87 22.07
C GLU A 425 -3.53 -6.87 23.45
N ALA A 426 -4.23 -7.33 24.49
CA ALA A 426 -3.66 -7.43 25.82
C ALA A 426 -2.49 -8.43 25.89
N ALA A 427 -2.57 -9.55 25.17
CA ALA A 427 -1.48 -10.50 25.05
C ALA A 427 -0.23 -9.88 24.41
N GLN A 428 -0.39 -9.22 23.26
CA GLN A 428 0.70 -8.53 22.57
C GLN A 428 1.32 -7.42 23.42
N ASN A 429 0.49 -6.61 24.07
CA ASN A 429 0.92 -5.51 24.92
C ASN A 429 1.74 -5.98 26.14
N LEU A 430 1.36 -7.11 26.77
CA LEU A 430 2.16 -7.71 27.83
C LEU A 430 3.44 -8.31 27.31
N ALA A 431 3.42 -8.97 26.16
CA ALA A 431 4.62 -9.54 25.54
C ALA A 431 5.68 -8.48 25.19
N GLN A 432 5.24 -7.25 24.88
CA GLN A 432 6.08 -6.16 24.38
C GLN A 432 6.14 -4.97 25.34
N MET A 433 6.11 -5.21 26.65
CA MET A 433 6.13 -4.13 27.65
C MET A 433 7.31 -3.17 27.52
N ASN A 434 8.44 -3.63 26.99
CA ASN A 434 9.65 -2.84 26.83
C ASN A 434 9.68 -2.01 25.53
N GLU A 435 8.68 -2.17 24.65
CA GLU A 435 8.59 -1.47 23.38
C GLU A 435 7.68 -0.25 23.46
N GLN A 436 8.07 0.80 22.73
CA GLN A 436 7.16 1.88 22.40
C GLN A 436 6.40 1.46 21.13
N ARG A 437 5.10 1.22 21.30
CA ARG A 437 4.16 0.92 20.22
C ARG A 437 3.37 2.18 19.93
N THR A 438 3.31 2.58 18.67
CA THR A 438 2.40 3.64 18.23
C THR A 438 1.34 3.07 17.30
N LEU A 439 0.09 3.46 17.53
CA LEU A 439 -1.08 2.98 16.81
C LEU A 439 -1.53 4.00 15.77
N ALA A 440 -1.90 3.51 14.59
CA ALA A 440 -2.29 4.31 13.45
C ALA A 440 -3.80 4.45 13.29
N THR A 441 -4.24 5.49 12.59
CA THR A 441 -5.63 5.68 12.12
C THR A 441 -5.79 5.53 10.61
N THR A 442 -4.71 5.20 9.90
CA THR A 442 -4.67 4.92 8.46
C THR A 442 -3.93 3.60 8.22
N VAL A 443 -4.01 3.01 7.02
CA VAL A 443 -3.45 1.68 6.75
C VAL A 443 -1.92 1.73 6.63
N PHE A 444 -1.27 1.63 7.78
CA PHE A 444 0.08 1.11 7.96
C PHE A 444 0.12 0.35 9.29
N SER A 445 0.99 -0.65 9.37
CA SER A 445 1.15 -1.46 10.57
C SER A 445 1.74 -0.64 11.72
N ASP A 446 1.30 -0.96 12.94
CA ASP A 446 1.88 -0.44 14.18
C ASP A 446 3.39 -0.33 14.07
N THR A 447 3.95 0.86 14.27
CA THR A 447 5.40 0.99 14.35
C THR A 447 5.83 0.62 15.77
N ARG A 448 6.84 -0.24 15.83
CA ARG A 448 7.44 -0.70 17.09
C ARG A 448 8.88 -0.22 17.11
N ARG A 449 9.23 0.53 18.17
CA ARG A 449 10.60 0.95 18.43
C ARG A 449 11.10 0.22 19.67
N VAL A 450 12.06 -0.68 19.47
CA VAL A 450 12.83 -1.27 20.57
C VAL A 450 13.74 -0.17 21.12
N LYS A 451 13.74 0.02 22.44
CA LYS A 451 14.66 0.98 23.07
C LYS A 451 16.11 0.49 22.88
N PRO A 452 17.02 1.30 22.30
CA PRO A 452 18.42 0.93 22.18
C PRO A 452 19.04 0.72 23.58
N GLY A 453 19.69 -0.42 23.82
CA GLY A 453 20.63 -0.54 24.95
C GLY A 453 20.60 -1.82 25.77
N GLU A 454 19.54 -2.62 25.78
CA GLU A 454 19.52 -3.98 26.37
C GLU A 454 18.12 -4.58 26.18
N ILE A 455 18.02 -5.81 25.68
CA ILE A 455 16.76 -6.58 25.75
C ILE A 455 16.59 -7.02 27.20
N ALA A 456 16.14 -6.09 28.05
CA ALA A 456 15.85 -6.40 29.44
C ALA A 456 14.73 -7.45 29.48
N ALA A 457 14.82 -8.39 30.43
CA ALA A 457 13.75 -9.35 30.67
C ALA A 457 12.41 -8.62 30.88
N ASN A 458 11.34 -9.14 30.29
CA ASN A 458 10.04 -8.51 30.35
C ASN A 458 9.57 -8.39 31.82
N PRO A 459 9.24 -7.19 32.32
CA PRO A 459 8.88 -6.99 33.73
C PRO A 459 7.61 -7.75 34.16
N ALA A 460 6.71 -8.08 33.22
CA ALA A 460 5.52 -8.87 33.49
C ALA A 460 5.84 -10.26 34.07
N ILE A 461 6.94 -10.88 33.63
CA ILE A 461 7.37 -12.21 34.07
C ILE A 461 7.55 -12.25 35.59
N LYS A 462 8.25 -11.25 36.15
CA LYS A 462 8.53 -11.17 37.59
C LYS A 462 7.32 -10.73 38.39
N LYS A 463 6.46 -9.90 37.81
CA LYS A 463 5.35 -9.26 38.52
C LYS A 463 4.19 -10.22 38.79
N PHE A 464 3.82 -11.07 37.82
CA PHE A 464 2.65 -11.92 37.91
C PHE A 464 3.03 -13.39 38.13
N THR A 465 2.47 -14.01 39.16
CA THR A 465 2.80 -15.38 39.57
C THR A 465 1.58 -16.29 39.76
N ASN A 466 0.35 -15.75 39.73
CA ASN A 466 -0.87 -16.54 39.89
C ASN A 466 -2.10 -15.81 39.31
N PRO A 467 -2.49 -16.07 38.04
CA PRO A 467 -1.69 -16.76 37.04
C PRO A 467 -0.43 -15.96 36.68
N THR A 468 0.57 -16.61 36.08
CA THR A 468 1.63 -15.89 35.36
C THR A 468 1.06 -15.17 34.14
N SER A 469 1.80 -14.22 33.57
CA SER A 469 1.37 -13.58 32.32
C SER A 469 1.25 -14.58 31.18
N ALA A 470 2.17 -15.55 31.06
CA ALA A 470 2.10 -16.59 30.04
C ALA A 470 0.89 -17.52 30.23
N GLU A 471 0.58 -17.91 31.47
CA GLU A 471 -0.62 -18.71 31.76
C GLU A 471 -1.90 -17.95 31.40
N ALA A 472 -1.96 -16.64 31.68
CA ALA A 472 -3.11 -15.81 31.33
C ALA A 472 -3.27 -15.65 29.80
N ILE A 473 -2.16 -15.49 29.06
CA ILE A 473 -2.15 -15.42 27.59
C ILE A 473 -2.62 -16.76 27.00
N LEU A 474 -2.08 -17.88 27.47
CA LEU A 474 -2.46 -19.21 26.99
C LEU A 474 -3.93 -19.53 27.28
N ALA A 475 -4.42 -19.19 28.48
CA ALA A 475 -5.84 -19.35 28.82
C ALA A 475 -6.75 -18.43 28.00
N ALA A 476 -6.29 -17.24 27.58
CA ALA A 476 -7.04 -16.37 26.68
C ALA A 476 -7.17 -16.97 25.28
N MET A 477 -6.08 -17.53 24.75
CA MET A 477 -6.09 -18.29 23.50
C MET A 477 -7.13 -19.42 23.53
N ASP A 478 -7.16 -20.22 24.61
CA ASP A 478 -8.12 -21.33 24.75
C ASP A 478 -9.57 -20.87 24.70
N ARG A 479 -9.90 -19.81 25.44
CA ARG A 479 -11.26 -19.28 25.46
C ARG A 479 -11.68 -18.76 24.09
N GLU A 480 -10.75 -18.15 23.37
CA GLU A 480 -11.03 -17.62 22.04
C GLU A 480 -11.20 -18.74 21.01
N LEU A 481 -10.30 -19.73 20.99
CA LEU A 481 -10.43 -20.92 20.15
C LEU A 481 -11.74 -21.66 20.43
N LEU A 482 -12.12 -21.81 21.70
CA LEU A 482 -13.40 -22.43 22.07
C LEU A 482 -14.60 -21.64 21.52
N ARG A 483 -14.56 -20.29 21.56
CA ARG A 483 -15.62 -19.45 20.98
C ARG A 483 -15.68 -19.57 19.46
N HIS A 484 -14.51 -19.58 18.81
CA HIS A 484 -14.40 -19.76 17.36
C HIS A 484 -14.95 -21.12 16.93
N ASP A 485 -14.57 -22.19 17.62
CA ASP A 485 -14.99 -23.56 17.32
C ASP A 485 -16.48 -23.81 17.59
N ALA A 486 -17.09 -23.02 18.48
CA ALA A 486 -18.53 -23.07 18.76
C ALA A 486 -19.41 -22.40 17.68
N GLN A 487 -18.83 -21.58 16.79
CA GLN A 487 -19.58 -21.01 15.67
C GLN A 487 -19.77 -22.12 14.62
N ASN A 488 -20.99 -22.39 14.13
CA ASN A 488 -21.28 -23.52 13.22
C ASN A 488 -21.25 -23.10 11.74
N ASP A 489 -20.10 -23.22 11.08
CA ASP A 489 -19.95 -23.03 9.63
C ASP A 489 -18.74 -23.81 9.11
N ASN A 490 -18.87 -24.56 8.00
CA ASN A 490 -17.79 -25.34 7.39
C ASN A 490 -16.99 -24.52 6.37
N ASP A 491 -16.72 -23.25 6.66
CA ASP A 491 -16.08 -22.34 5.70
C ASP A 491 -14.54 -22.36 5.84
N ARG A 492 -13.82 -22.42 4.71
CA ARG A 492 -12.36 -22.24 4.60
C ARG A 492 -11.88 -20.95 5.28
N LEU A 493 -12.73 -19.93 5.37
CA LEU A 493 -12.43 -18.69 6.10
C LEU A 493 -12.13 -18.92 7.60
N LYS A 494 -12.66 -19.99 8.20
CA LYS A 494 -12.37 -20.32 9.60
C LYS A 494 -10.94 -20.79 9.83
N ASP A 495 -10.37 -21.54 8.90
CA ASP A 495 -8.99 -21.99 9.06
C ASP A 495 -8.06 -20.78 9.07
N TYR A 496 -8.33 -19.77 8.24
CA TYR A 496 -7.57 -18.53 8.26
C TYR A 496 -7.72 -17.76 9.59
N GLU A 497 -8.95 -17.59 10.10
CA GLU A 497 -9.17 -16.89 11.37
C GLU A 497 -8.58 -17.64 12.58
N ARG A 498 -8.71 -18.98 12.60
CA ARG A 498 -8.08 -19.84 13.61
C ARG A 498 -6.57 -19.69 13.60
N GLN A 499 -5.96 -19.72 12.42
CA GLN A 499 -4.52 -19.54 12.26
C GLN A 499 -4.07 -18.19 12.82
N GLN A 500 -4.81 -17.11 12.54
CA GLN A 500 -4.50 -15.80 13.13
C GLN A 500 -4.59 -15.80 14.67
N ILE A 501 -5.57 -16.50 15.25
CA ILE A 501 -5.67 -16.67 16.71
C ILE A 501 -4.40 -17.34 17.24
N GLU A 502 -4.06 -18.52 16.71
CA GLU A 502 -2.90 -19.30 17.14
C GLU A 502 -1.59 -18.51 16.97
N ASP A 503 -1.37 -17.89 15.82
CA ASP A 503 -0.18 -17.10 15.49
C ASP A 503 0.01 -15.95 16.49
N ILE A 504 -1.04 -15.17 16.76
CA ILE A 504 -0.95 -13.98 17.63
C ILE A 504 -0.60 -14.37 19.07
N TYR A 505 -1.27 -15.38 19.64
CA TYR A 505 -1.02 -15.77 21.02
C TYR A 505 0.31 -16.50 21.19
N LEU A 506 0.68 -17.41 20.30
CA LEU A 506 1.95 -18.12 20.38
C LEU A 506 3.14 -17.17 20.17
N GLN A 507 3.06 -16.25 19.21
CA GLN A 507 4.07 -15.21 19.05
C GLN A 507 4.16 -14.31 20.30
N SER A 508 3.03 -13.99 20.93
CA SER A 508 3.03 -13.22 22.19
C SER A 508 3.69 -13.99 23.34
N LEU A 509 3.50 -15.31 23.44
CA LEU A 509 4.17 -16.14 24.45
C LEU A 509 5.69 -16.18 24.24
N VAL A 510 6.14 -16.37 23.00
CA VAL A 510 7.56 -16.34 22.63
C VAL A 510 8.17 -14.98 22.97
N GLN A 511 7.55 -13.89 22.53
CA GLN A 511 8.06 -12.53 22.75
C GLN A 511 8.06 -12.14 24.24
N LEU A 512 7.09 -12.66 25.02
CA LEU A 512 7.08 -12.50 26.46
C LEU A 512 8.32 -13.15 27.10
N GLY A 513 8.76 -14.32 26.60
CA GLY A 513 9.97 -15.00 27.07
C GLY A 513 9.85 -15.69 28.43
N ASP A 514 8.64 -16.07 28.84
CA ASP A 514 8.37 -16.72 30.13
C ASP A 514 8.43 -18.26 30.01
N ASP A 515 9.59 -18.84 30.29
CA ASP A 515 9.88 -20.28 30.14
C ASP A 515 9.03 -21.20 31.04
N ARG A 516 8.38 -20.66 32.08
CA ARG A 516 7.49 -21.44 32.97
C ARG A 516 6.32 -22.09 32.22
N ILE A 517 5.95 -21.57 31.05
CA ILE A 517 4.85 -22.10 30.23
C ILE A 517 5.24 -23.33 29.39
N VAL A 518 6.54 -23.61 29.24
CA VAL A 518 7.06 -24.66 28.34
C VAL A 518 6.44 -26.03 28.62
N THR A 519 6.29 -26.43 29.89
CA THR A 519 5.68 -27.73 30.23
C THR A 519 4.25 -27.85 29.72
N GLN A 520 3.46 -26.77 29.79
CA GLN A 520 2.07 -26.76 29.32
C GLN A 520 2.01 -26.78 27.79
N LEU A 521 2.91 -26.05 27.11
CA LEU A 521 3.02 -26.08 25.65
C LEU A 521 3.43 -27.46 25.14
N ARG A 522 4.41 -28.12 25.77
CA ARG A 522 4.83 -29.48 25.43
C ARG A 522 3.68 -30.48 25.54
N GLN A 523 2.92 -30.41 26.63
CA GLN A 523 1.73 -31.25 26.80
C GLN A 523 0.74 -31.06 25.64
N ARG A 524 0.57 -29.82 25.17
CA ARG A 524 -0.32 -29.49 24.04
C ARG A 524 0.24 -29.94 22.70
N CYS A 525 1.55 -29.96 22.49
CA CYS A 525 2.15 -30.53 21.29
C CYS A 525 1.67 -31.97 21.06
N GLY A 526 1.60 -32.78 22.12
CA GLY A 526 1.14 -34.16 22.06
C GLY A 526 -0.37 -34.34 21.85
N SER A 527 -1.16 -33.28 22.03
CA SER A 527 -2.62 -33.28 21.87
C SER A 527 -3.11 -32.34 20.77
N ALA A 528 -2.21 -31.80 19.95
CA ALA A 528 -2.56 -30.89 18.86
C ALA A 528 -3.45 -31.63 17.85
N ASN A 529 -4.51 -30.98 17.39
CA ASN A 529 -5.49 -31.54 16.45
C ASN A 529 -5.10 -31.34 14.98
N SER A 530 -4.03 -30.59 14.71
CA SER A 530 -3.49 -30.36 13.37
C SER A 530 -1.95 -30.37 13.41
N LEU A 531 -1.34 -30.76 12.29
CA LEU A 531 0.12 -30.76 12.15
C LEU A 531 0.69 -29.34 12.21
N ARG A 532 -0.04 -28.36 11.68
CA ARG A 532 0.33 -26.94 11.77
C ARG A 532 0.46 -26.49 13.23
N LEU A 533 -0.60 -26.65 14.03
CA LEU A 533 -0.59 -26.23 15.43
C LEU A 533 0.51 -26.98 16.21
N GLN A 534 0.71 -28.27 15.93
CA GLN A 534 1.81 -29.03 16.51
C GLN A 534 3.17 -28.39 16.21
N CYS A 535 3.44 -28.04 14.96
CA CYS A 535 4.69 -27.37 14.56
C CYS A 535 4.85 -26.00 15.25
N GLN A 536 3.78 -25.21 15.35
CA GLN A 536 3.83 -23.91 16.01
C GLN A 536 4.11 -24.01 17.51
N LEU A 537 3.50 -24.99 18.20
CA LEU A 537 3.76 -25.24 19.61
C LEU A 537 5.20 -25.74 19.82
N ILE A 538 5.70 -26.62 18.95
CA ILE A 538 7.10 -27.08 18.97
C ILE A 538 8.05 -25.89 18.80
N GLN A 539 7.82 -25.03 17.80
CA GLN A 539 8.62 -23.82 17.58
C GLN A 539 8.61 -22.92 18.81
N ALA A 540 7.43 -22.66 19.39
CA ALA A 540 7.32 -21.83 20.58
C ALA A 540 8.06 -22.43 21.78
N THR A 541 8.01 -23.75 22.00
CA THR A 541 8.80 -24.41 23.06
C THR A 541 10.31 -24.26 22.82
N PHE A 542 10.76 -24.40 21.57
CA PHE A 542 12.16 -24.27 21.20
C PHE A 542 12.68 -22.86 21.43
N GLU A 543 11.95 -21.84 20.99
CA GLU A 543 12.31 -20.43 21.17
C GLU A 543 12.30 -19.99 22.64
N LEU A 544 11.53 -20.67 23.49
CA LEU A 544 11.54 -20.52 24.95
C LEU A 544 12.63 -21.36 25.65
N GLY A 545 13.54 -21.98 24.88
CA GLY A 545 14.73 -22.67 25.39
C GLY A 545 14.60 -24.18 25.56
N ASP A 546 13.51 -24.80 25.10
CA ASP A 546 13.28 -26.25 25.20
C ASP A 546 13.32 -26.97 23.85
N ALA A 547 14.44 -27.61 23.55
CA ALA A 547 14.65 -28.33 22.29
C ALA A 547 14.10 -29.78 22.28
N GLU A 548 13.57 -30.29 23.40
CA GLU A 548 13.13 -31.69 23.51
C GLU A 548 12.06 -32.04 22.46
N SER A 549 11.02 -31.23 22.36
CA SER A 549 9.91 -31.47 21.42
C SER A 549 10.35 -31.37 19.96
N LEU A 550 11.23 -30.41 19.65
CA LEU A 550 11.80 -30.23 18.31
C LEU A 550 12.64 -31.45 17.92
N ASN A 551 13.52 -31.92 18.80
CA ASN A 551 14.40 -33.06 18.52
C ASN A 551 13.61 -34.35 18.32
N ALA A 552 12.57 -34.58 19.13
CA ALA A 552 11.67 -35.71 18.97
C ALA A 552 10.93 -35.67 17.62
N PHE A 553 10.37 -34.51 17.28
CA PHE A 553 9.69 -34.31 16.00
C PHE A 553 10.64 -34.46 14.80
N ALA A 554 11.83 -33.86 14.86
CA ALA A 554 12.85 -33.98 13.82
C ALA A 554 13.26 -35.45 13.60
N ALA A 555 13.37 -36.24 14.67
CA ALA A 555 13.63 -37.68 14.55
C ALA A 555 12.46 -38.44 13.90
N GLU A 556 11.21 -38.11 14.20
CA GLU A 556 10.05 -38.71 13.52
C GLU A 556 10.01 -38.33 12.04
N PHE A 557 10.27 -37.06 11.72
CA PHE A 557 10.34 -36.55 10.36
C PHE A 557 11.45 -37.22 9.56
N LEU A 558 12.67 -37.29 10.11
CA LEU A 558 13.82 -38.00 9.54
C LEU A 558 13.48 -39.44 9.12
N ASN A 559 12.64 -40.11 9.92
CA ASN A 559 12.21 -41.49 9.68
C ASN A 559 10.94 -41.59 8.82
N GLY A 560 10.43 -40.48 8.27
CA GLY A 560 9.22 -40.45 7.45
C GLY A 560 7.95 -40.86 8.20
N LYS A 561 7.88 -40.66 9.52
CA LYS A 561 6.77 -41.12 10.37
C LYS A 561 5.64 -40.10 10.55
N ILE A 562 5.89 -38.84 10.21
CA ILE A 562 4.86 -37.81 10.22
C ILE A 562 3.79 -38.18 9.17
N ARG A 563 2.57 -37.66 9.30
CA ARG A 563 1.54 -37.84 8.29
C ARG A 563 1.11 -36.47 7.81
N LEU A 564 1.30 -36.21 6.52
CA LEU A 564 0.75 -35.04 5.88
C LEU A 564 -0.73 -35.29 5.58
N SER A 565 -1.54 -34.25 5.66
CA SER A 565 -2.95 -34.28 5.28
C SER A 565 -3.07 -34.56 3.78
N THR A 566 -3.90 -35.55 3.42
CA THR A 566 -4.17 -35.94 2.02
C THR A 566 -5.49 -35.35 1.53
N ASN A 567 -5.96 -34.24 2.10
CA ASN A 567 -7.23 -33.63 1.68
C ASN A 567 -7.15 -33.26 0.18
N ASP A 568 -8.25 -33.46 -0.55
CA ASP A 568 -8.37 -33.28 -2.02
C ASP A 568 -8.11 -31.84 -2.54
N GLU A 569 -7.57 -30.95 -1.71
CA GLU A 569 -7.06 -29.67 -2.15
C GLU A 569 -5.66 -29.88 -2.73
N ASP A 570 -5.48 -29.56 -4.02
CA ASP A 570 -4.33 -29.91 -4.87
C ASP A 570 -2.93 -29.52 -4.33
N ASP A 571 -2.82 -28.82 -3.19
CA ASP A 571 -1.55 -28.37 -2.57
C ASP A 571 -1.49 -28.50 -1.03
N SER A 572 -2.39 -29.26 -0.40
CA SER A 572 -2.41 -29.39 1.08
C SER A 572 -1.14 -30.04 1.65
N GLU A 573 -0.66 -31.14 1.06
CA GLU A 573 0.59 -31.81 1.45
C GLU A 573 1.81 -30.90 1.30
N THR A 574 1.89 -30.15 0.19
CA THR A 574 2.98 -29.21 -0.09
C THR A 574 3.03 -28.11 0.97
N THR A 575 1.87 -27.55 1.32
CA THR A 575 1.75 -26.46 2.31
C THR A 575 2.14 -26.93 3.71
N GLU A 576 1.68 -28.12 4.13
CA GLU A 576 2.07 -28.68 5.43
C GLU A 576 3.56 -29.01 5.50
N LEU A 577 4.11 -29.61 4.44
CA LEU A 577 5.52 -29.92 4.36
C LEU A 577 6.38 -28.65 4.38
N GLU A 578 5.98 -27.60 3.68
CA GLU A 578 6.65 -26.29 3.71
C GLU A 578 6.68 -25.72 5.14
N GLY A 579 5.58 -25.83 5.87
CA GLY A 579 5.50 -25.43 7.27
C GLY A 579 6.52 -26.16 8.16
N ILE A 580 6.67 -27.47 7.97
CA ILE A 580 7.68 -28.29 8.67
C ILE A 580 9.10 -27.86 8.29
N VAL A 581 9.36 -27.70 7.00
CA VAL A 581 10.69 -27.30 6.50
C VAL A 581 11.09 -25.95 7.08
N ARG A 582 10.16 -24.99 7.10
CA ARG A 582 10.37 -23.66 7.69
C ARG A 582 10.72 -23.75 9.16
N MET A 583 9.95 -24.51 9.95
CA MET A 583 10.21 -24.71 11.38
C MET A 583 11.59 -25.33 11.61
N LEU A 584 11.90 -26.45 10.95
CA LEU A 584 13.19 -27.14 11.11
C LEU A 584 14.36 -26.25 10.65
N GLY A 585 14.23 -25.57 9.52
CA GLY A 585 15.32 -24.80 8.94
C GLY A 585 15.61 -23.51 9.71
N THR A 586 14.61 -22.90 10.34
CA THR A 586 14.79 -21.74 11.23
C THR A 586 15.38 -22.13 12.59
N ALA A 587 15.08 -23.34 13.08
CA ALA A 587 15.63 -23.81 14.36
C ALA A 587 17.14 -24.02 14.36
N ASN A 588 17.73 -24.36 13.20
CA ASN A 588 19.19 -24.48 13.00
C ASN A 588 19.89 -25.38 14.05
N THR A 589 19.28 -26.52 14.37
CA THR A 589 19.85 -27.52 15.27
C THR A 589 20.39 -28.72 14.50
N PRO A 590 21.40 -29.45 15.02
CA PRO A 590 21.92 -30.64 14.33
C PRO A 590 20.84 -31.70 14.02
N SER A 591 19.84 -31.84 14.89
CA SER A 591 18.72 -32.77 14.65
C SER A 591 17.79 -32.28 13.53
N ALA A 592 17.52 -30.99 13.46
CA ALA A 592 16.73 -30.40 12.38
C ALA A 592 17.47 -30.47 11.03
N ASP A 593 18.78 -30.19 11.01
CA ASP A 593 19.61 -30.30 9.80
C ASP A 593 19.63 -31.72 9.26
N ALA A 594 19.79 -32.72 10.14
CA ALA A 594 19.74 -34.13 9.76
C ALA A 594 18.36 -34.50 9.16
N ALA A 595 17.28 -34.03 9.78
CA ALA A 595 15.91 -34.26 9.33
C ALA A 595 15.66 -33.64 7.94
N LEU A 596 16.12 -32.41 7.69
CA LEU A 596 16.04 -31.77 6.38
C LEU A 596 16.95 -32.41 5.34
N ALA A 597 18.16 -32.84 5.71
CA ALA A 597 19.05 -33.56 4.82
C ALA A 597 18.44 -34.89 4.36
N ALA A 598 17.64 -35.57 5.19
CA ALA A 598 16.96 -36.79 4.76
C ALA A 598 15.91 -36.56 3.65
N LEU A 599 15.36 -35.35 3.50
CA LEU A 599 14.46 -35.03 2.39
C LEU A 599 15.13 -35.14 1.02
N THR A 600 16.47 -35.10 0.96
CA THR A 600 17.20 -35.24 -0.30
C THR A 600 17.35 -36.71 -0.71
N LEU A 601 16.97 -37.65 0.14
CA LEU A 601 17.07 -39.08 -0.13
C LEU A 601 15.84 -39.55 -0.93
N PRO A 602 16.01 -40.20 -2.10
CA PRO A 602 14.89 -40.63 -2.93
C PRO A 602 13.90 -41.61 -2.27
N ASN A 603 14.30 -42.26 -1.18
CA ASN A 603 13.44 -43.19 -0.42
C ASN A 603 12.69 -42.50 0.73
N HIS A 604 12.91 -41.20 0.97
CA HIS A 604 12.13 -40.45 1.94
C HIS A 604 10.70 -40.26 1.40
N PRO A 605 9.64 -40.49 2.20
CA PRO A 605 8.26 -40.46 1.69
C PRO A 605 7.84 -39.09 1.13
N TYR A 606 8.52 -38.02 1.54
CA TYR A 606 8.23 -36.64 1.10
C TYR A 606 9.18 -36.12 0.03
N PHE A 607 10.08 -36.95 -0.49
CA PHE A 607 11.07 -36.53 -1.50
C PHE A 607 10.39 -35.84 -2.70
N GLU A 608 9.38 -36.48 -3.30
CA GLU A 608 8.69 -35.97 -4.49
C GLU A 608 7.85 -34.71 -4.19
N VAL A 609 7.24 -34.63 -3.00
CA VAL A 609 6.49 -33.46 -2.57
C VAL A 609 7.42 -32.27 -2.38
N ALA A 610 8.58 -32.47 -1.74
CA ALA A 610 9.59 -31.42 -1.57
C ALA A 610 10.19 -30.95 -2.91
N ALA A 611 10.52 -31.87 -3.81
CA ALA A 611 11.03 -31.53 -5.14
C ALA A 611 10.02 -30.68 -5.93
N ARG A 612 8.74 -31.08 -5.93
CA ARG A 612 7.66 -30.31 -6.57
C ARG A 612 7.44 -28.95 -5.92
N GLY A 613 7.43 -28.88 -4.59
CA GLY A 613 7.30 -27.63 -3.84
C GLY A 613 8.41 -26.64 -4.17
N ILE A 614 9.66 -27.11 -4.14
CA ILE A 614 10.84 -26.32 -4.53
C ILE A 614 10.76 -25.87 -5.99
N GLN A 615 10.25 -26.69 -6.91
CA GLN A 615 10.10 -26.33 -8.32
C GLN A 615 9.03 -25.25 -8.54
N ARG A 616 7.91 -25.31 -7.81
CA ARG A 616 6.82 -24.32 -7.91
C ARG A 616 7.12 -23.01 -7.17
N ALA A 617 7.88 -23.06 -6.08
CA ALA A 617 8.16 -21.88 -5.24
C ALA A 617 8.98 -20.82 -6.00
N ARG A 618 8.58 -19.54 -5.93
CA ARG A 618 9.37 -18.42 -6.46
C ARG A 618 10.39 -17.97 -5.42
N ILE A 619 11.59 -17.62 -5.86
CA ILE A 619 12.54 -16.89 -5.00
C ILE A 619 12.04 -15.45 -4.93
N ASN A 620 11.59 -15.02 -3.77
CA ASN A 620 11.22 -13.63 -3.53
C ASN A 620 12.24 -12.99 -2.58
N TRP A 621 12.55 -11.71 -2.77
CA TRP A 621 13.53 -10.96 -1.96
C TRP A 621 13.21 -10.90 -0.46
N VAL A 622 11.99 -11.30 -0.08
CA VAL A 622 11.50 -11.33 1.30
C VAL A 622 11.54 -12.74 1.92
N ASP A 623 12.00 -13.76 1.18
CA ASP A 623 12.19 -15.16 1.61
C ASP A 623 11.15 -15.64 2.63
N GLU A 624 9.87 -15.45 2.29
CA GLU A 624 8.74 -15.91 3.12
C GLU A 624 8.46 -17.41 2.92
N THR A 625 9.02 -18.01 1.86
CA THR A 625 8.80 -19.44 1.56
C THR A 625 9.70 -20.32 2.41
N GLY A 626 9.14 -21.38 2.99
CA GLY A 626 9.88 -22.33 3.81
C GLY A 626 10.96 -23.11 3.03
N TRP A 627 10.82 -23.21 1.71
CA TRP A 627 11.63 -24.10 0.87
C TRP A 627 13.11 -23.73 0.77
N PHE A 628 13.43 -22.43 0.82
CA PHE A 628 14.80 -21.94 0.61
C PHE A 628 15.54 -21.59 1.91
N VAL A 629 14.90 -21.78 3.07
CA VAL A 629 15.50 -21.44 4.38
C VAL A 629 16.68 -22.33 4.76
N HIS A 630 16.92 -23.47 4.08
CA HIS A 630 17.99 -24.42 4.41
C HIS A 630 18.68 -25.02 3.15
N PRO A 631 20.00 -25.30 3.17
CA PRO A 631 20.76 -25.77 2.00
C PRO A 631 20.33 -27.13 1.40
N TYR A 632 19.48 -27.92 2.06
CA TYR A 632 18.98 -29.19 1.50
C TYR A 632 18.32 -29.02 0.13
N CYS A 633 17.70 -27.85 -0.12
CA CYS A 633 17.07 -27.53 -1.39
C CYS A 633 18.07 -27.53 -2.55
N ILE A 634 19.35 -27.20 -2.31
CA ILE A 634 20.40 -27.22 -3.32
C ILE A 634 20.64 -28.65 -3.83
N ALA A 635 20.57 -29.66 -2.96
CA ALA A 635 20.74 -31.05 -3.37
C ALA A 635 19.58 -31.53 -4.26
N LEU A 636 18.35 -31.09 -3.95
CA LEU A 636 17.18 -31.36 -4.78
C LEU A 636 17.29 -30.64 -6.13
N LEU A 637 17.56 -29.33 -6.13
CA LEU A 637 17.77 -28.54 -7.34
C LEU A 637 18.93 -29.07 -8.20
N ARG A 638 20.01 -29.57 -7.58
CA ARG A 638 21.11 -30.21 -8.30
C ARG A 638 20.62 -31.42 -9.10
N ARG A 639 19.76 -32.28 -8.53
CA ARG A 639 19.19 -33.41 -9.27
C ARG A 639 18.30 -32.91 -10.42
N GLU A 640 17.53 -31.87 -10.19
CA GLU A 640 16.66 -31.27 -11.20
C GLU A 640 17.41 -30.65 -12.37
N LEU A 641 18.70 -30.28 -12.21
CA LEU A 641 19.53 -29.88 -13.36
C LEU A 641 19.64 -30.97 -14.43
N ASP A 642 19.44 -32.24 -14.08
CA ASP A 642 19.48 -33.36 -15.04
C ASP A 642 18.13 -33.60 -15.74
N ASP A 643 17.04 -32.96 -15.28
CA ASP A 643 15.70 -33.10 -15.85
C ASP A 643 15.47 -32.10 -17.00
N LYS A 644 15.53 -32.61 -18.23
CA LYS A 644 15.31 -31.83 -19.45
C LYS A 644 13.85 -31.83 -19.92
N THR A 645 12.92 -32.37 -19.13
CA THR A 645 11.51 -32.39 -19.52
C THR A 645 10.97 -30.96 -19.64
N PRO A 646 10.18 -30.67 -20.69
CA PRO A 646 9.48 -29.39 -20.80
C PRO A 646 8.44 -29.22 -19.69
N THR A 647 8.33 -28.00 -19.19
CA THR A 647 7.35 -27.62 -18.15
C THR A 647 6.01 -27.19 -18.73
N GLY A 648 5.92 -27.03 -20.06
CA GLY A 648 4.78 -26.40 -20.74
C GLY A 648 4.77 -24.86 -20.64
N THR A 649 5.76 -24.25 -19.99
CA THR A 649 5.90 -22.78 -19.90
C THR A 649 6.81 -22.24 -21.01
N ILE A 650 6.41 -21.14 -21.64
CA ILE A 650 7.21 -20.44 -22.66
C ILE A 650 7.66 -19.09 -22.10
N ALA A 651 8.97 -18.87 -22.07
CA ALA A 651 9.58 -17.58 -21.78
C ALA A 651 9.87 -16.83 -23.09
N MET A 652 9.58 -15.53 -23.15
CA MET A 652 9.83 -14.70 -24.33
C MET A 652 10.07 -13.22 -24.00
N ILE A 653 10.69 -12.51 -24.94
CA ILE A 653 10.87 -11.06 -24.91
C ILE A 653 9.76 -10.42 -25.74
N LYS A 654 9.02 -9.47 -25.17
CA LYS A 654 8.00 -8.67 -25.86
C LYS A 654 8.45 -7.20 -25.90
N GLY A 655 8.90 -6.74 -27.07
CA GLY A 655 9.48 -5.40 -27.22
C GLY A 655 10.87 -5.27 -26.58
N ASP A 656 11.28 -4.04 -26.30
CA ASP A 656 12.64 -3.76 -25.79
C ASP A 656 12.74 -3.79 -24.25
N GLU A 657 11.62 -3.86 -23.54
CA GLU A 657 11.58 -3.68 -22.08
C GLU A 657 10.96 -4.86 -21.30
N ASN A 658 10.17 -5.72 -21.95
CA ASN A 658 9.37 -6.73 -21.24
C ASN A 658 9.86 -8.18 -21.45
N TYR A 659 9.95 -8.90 -20.34
CA TYR A 659 10.05 -10.35 -20.25
C TYR A 659 8.67 -10.93 -19.90
N VAL A 660 8.29 -12.02 -20.57
CA VAL A 660 6.98 -12.66 -20.39
C VAL A 660 7.14 -14.17 -20.25
N GLU A 661 6.49 -14.75 -19.25
CA GLU A 661 6.30 -16.20 -19.09
C GLU A 661 4.83 -16.55 -19.32
N LYS A 662 4.58 -17.56 -20.14
CA LYS A 662 3.23 -18.06 -20.44
C LYS A 662 3.13 -19.54 -20.14
N SER A 663 2.21 -19.94 -19.26
CA SER A 663 1.90 -21.33 -18.90
C SER A 663 0.40 -21.61 -19.09
N GLU A 664 -0.03 -22.84 -18.79
CA GLU A 664 -1.47 -23.17 -18.72
C GLU A 664 -2.21 -22.40 -17.61
N GLU A 665 -1.49 -22.01 -16.55
CA GLU A 665 -2.03 -21.32 -15.38
C GLU A 665 -2.16 -19.80 -15.59
N GLY A 666 -1.48 -19.22 -16.58
CA GLY A 666 -1.57 -17.80 -16.87
C GLY A 666 -0.38 -17.21 -17.63
N THR A 667 -0.29 -15.89 -17.61
CA THR A 667 0.83 -15.14 -18.19
C THR A 667 1.33 -14.14 -17.17
N THR A 668 2.64 -14.14 -16.90
CA THR A 668 3.29 -13.16 -16.04
C THR A 668 4.28 -12.33 -16.85
N SER A 669 4.37 -11.03 -16.57
CA SER A 669 5.33 -10.13 -17.20
C SER A 669 6.16 -9.40 -16.15
N SER A 670 7.41 -9.11 -16.51
CA SER A 670 8.33 -8.29 -15.72
C SER A 670 9.27 -7.52 -16.65
N ASN A 671 10.07 -6.62 -16.09
CA ASN A 671 11.17 -6.02 -16.83
C ASN A 671 12.19 -7.09 -17.24
N ILE A 672 12.90 -6.85 -18.34
CA ILE A 672 14.04 -7.67 -18.76
C ILE A 672 15.12 -7.69 -17.66
N PRO A 673 15.51 -8.86 -17.14
CA PRO A 673 16.61 -8.97 -16.18
C PRO A 673 17.95 -8.52 -16.78
N ASP A 674 18.80 -7.89 -15.97
CA ASP A 674 20.12 -7.38 -16.40
C ASP A 674 20.99 -8.46 -17.07
N VAL A 675 20.94 -9.70 -16.57
CA VAL A 675 21.67 -10.87 -17.12
C VAL A 675 21.35 -11.15 -18.60
N ILE A 676 20.17 -10.73 -19.07
CA ILE A 676 19.75 -10.83 -20.47
C ILE A 676 19.39 -9.45 -21.05
N ALA A 677 19.94 -8.36 -20.53
CA ALA A 677 19.72 -7.03 -21.09
C ALA A 677 20.31 -6.89 -22.50
N ASP A 678 21.48 -7.50 -22.76
CA ASP A 678 22.11 -7.49 -24.08
C ASP A 678 21.37 -8.40 -25.08
N PRO A 679 20.73 -7.85 -26.14
CA PRO A 679 20.04 -8.65 -27.14
C PRO A 679 20.97 -9.63 -27.90
N ALA A 680 22.27 -9.35 -27.98
CA ALA A 680 23.23 -10.23 -28.65
C ALA A 680 23.50 -11.51 -27.84
N SER A 681 23.33 -11.46 -26.51
CA SER A 681 23.55 -12.57 -25.58
C SER A 681 22.33 -13.49 -25.40
N ARG A 682 21.13 -13.04 -25.80
CA ARG A 682 19.85 -13.72 -25.52
C ARG A 682 19.13 -14.26 -26.75
N ARG A 683 18.20 -15.19 -26.52
CA ARG A 683 17.19 -15.71 -27.44
C ARG A 683 15.92 -14.88 -27.26
N GLN A 684 15.08 -14.82 -28.30
CA GLN A 684 13.79 -14.11 -28.21
C GLN A 684 12.71 -14.92 -27.47
N GLN A 685 12.81 -16.25 -27.52
CA GLN A 685 11.89 -17.16 -26.82
C GLN A 685 12.55 -18.51 -26.53
N ALA A 686 12.08 -19.20 -25.51
CA ALA A 686 12.43 -20.59 -25.20
C ALA A 686 11.28 -21.29 -24.45
N GLU A 687 11.11 -22.59 -24.69
CA GLU A 687 10.29 -23.46 -23.84
C GLU A 687 11.11 -23.83 -22.60
N LEU A 688 10.57 -23.56 -21.41
CA LEU A 688 11.23 -23.79 -20.14
C LEU A 688 11.26 -25.28 -19.81
N ARG A 689 12.43 -25.78 -19.41
CA ARG A 689 12.64 -27.13 -18.89
C ARG A 689 12.78 -27.11 -17.37
N HIS A 690 12.56 -28.24 -16.72
CA HIS A 690 12.79 -28.38 -15.27
C HIS A 690 14.22 -27.98 -14.84
N CYS A 691 15.23 -28.32 -15.65
CA CYS A 691 16.61 -27.92 -15.42
C CYS A 691 16.84 -26.41 -15.54
N ASP A 692 16.04 -25.68 -16.33
CA ASP A 692 16.17 -24.23 -16.46
C ASP A 692 15.65 -23.52 -15.20
N ILE A 693 14.50 -23.95 -14.68
CA ILE A 693 13.96 -23.45 -13.40
C ILE A 693 14.95 -23.71 -12.26
N ALA A 694 15.56 -24.91 -12.23
CA ALA A 694 16.57 -25.24 -11.23
C ALA A 694 17.84 -24.39 -11.38
N GLY A 695 18.31 -24.15 -12.62
CA GLY A 695 19.46 -23.31 -12.91
C GLY A 695 19.29 -21.87 -12.46
N GLU A 696 18.12 -21.28 -12.73
CA GLU A 696 17.78 -19.93 -12.30
C GLU A 696 17.80 -19.82 -10.77
N LYS A 697 17.12 -20.75 -10.09
CA LYS A 697 17.09 -20.77 -8.63
C LYS A 697 18.47 -20.95 -8.01
N LEU A 698 19.28 -21.86 -8.53
CA LEU A 698 20.64 -22.08 -8.06
C LEU A 698 21.53 -20.84 -8.27
N SER A 699 21.37 -20.12 -9.38
CA SER A 699 22.13 -18.88 -9.62
C SER A 699 21.79 -17.78 -8.62
N ALA A 700 20.54 -17.71 -8.15
CA ALA A 700 20.11 -16.77 -7.12
C ALA A 700 20.52 -17.20 -5.69
N LEU A 701 20.49 -18.51 -5.40
CA LEU A 701 20.73 -19.04 -4.06
C LEU A 701 22.22 -19.27 -3.72
N VAL A 702 23.07 -19.55 -4.71
CA VAL A 702 24.45 -20.00 -4.46
C VAL A 702 25.47 -19.01 -5.02
N ILE A 703 26.12 -18.29 -4.09
CA ILE A 703 27.19 -17.35 -4.41
C ILE A 703 28.32 -18.07 -5.16
N GLY A 704 28.71 -17.52 -6.31
CA GLY A 704 29.82 -18.03 -7.13
C GLY A 704 29.41 -19.04 -8.20
N LEU A 705 28.13 -19.42 -8.30
CA LEU A 705 27.61 -20.05 -9.52
C LEU A 705 27.51 -19.01 -10.66
N PRO A 706 27.60 -19.44 -11.93
CA PRO A 706 27.40 -18.52 -13.04
C PRO A 706 25.97 -17.97 -13.01
N GLU A 707 25.80 -16.71 -13.39
CA GLU A 707 24.47 -16.13 -13.66
C GLU A 707 23.74 -16.99 -14.70
N PHE A 708 22.42 -17.12 -14.56
CA PHE A 708 21.63 -17.98 -15.42
C PHE A 708 20.28 -17.36 -15.73
N HIS A 709 19.86 -17.52 -16.98
CA HIS A 709 18.51 -17.25 -17.41
C HIS A 709 18.17 -18.17 -18.60
N PRO A 710 16.94 -18.71 -18.69
CA PRO A 710 16.55 -19.65 -19.75
C PRO A 710 16.72 -19.12 -21.19
N LEU A 711 16.63 -17.80 -21.36
CA LEU A 711 16.81 -17.13 -22.65
C LEU A 711 18.27 -16.91 -23.05
N MET A 712 19.28 -17.24 -22.24
CA MET A 712 20.68 -17.07 -22.65
C MET A 712 21.04 -18.02 -23.81
N LYS A 713 21.89 -17.57 -24.75
CA LYS A 713 22.32 -18.41 -25.87
C LYS A 713 23.13 -19.63 -25.43
N ASP A 714 23.92 -19.49 -24.37
CA ASP A 714 24.81 -20.50 -23.79
C ASP A 714 24.20 -21.28 -22.60
N VAL A 715 22.86 -21.34 -22.51
CA VAL A 715 22.10 -21.95 -21.40
C VAL A 715 22.63 -23.34 -21.00
N ASP A 716 22.84 -24.26 -21.95
CA ASP A 716 23.26 -25.64 -21.64
C ASP A 716 24.70 -25.71 -21.10
N GLN A 717 25.59 -24.83 -21.59
CA GLN A 717 26.97 -24.72 -21.09
C GLN A 717 27.00 -24.22 -19.64
N ARG A 718 26.09 -23.30 -19.29
CA ARG A 718 25.94 -22.79 -17.92
C ARG A 718 25.40 -23.86 -16.99
N LEU A 719 24.36 -24.60 -17.40
CA LEU A 719 23.86 -25.75 -16.64
C LEU A 719 24.96 -26.80 -16.41
N ASP A 720 25.75 -27.12 -17.44
CA ASP A 720 26.91 -28.02 -17.30
C ASP A 720 27.94 -27.50 -16.29
N SER A 721 28.20 -26.20 -16.31
CA SER A 721 29.15 -25.56 -15.40
C SER A 721 28.64 -25.58 -13.96
N MET A 722 27.35 -25.29 -13.74
CA MET A 722 26.69 -25.41 -12.44
C MET A 722 26.75 -26.83 -11.90
N ARG A 723 26.40 -27.84 -12.72
CA ARG A 723 26.50 -29.26 -12.34
C ARG A 723 27.90 -29.60 -11.86
N LYS A 724 28.92 -29.31 -12.67
CA LYS A 724 30.33 -29.60 -12.33
C LYS A 724 30.78 -28.92 -11.04
N LEU A 725 30.41 -27.65 -10.84
CA LEU A 725 30.75 -26.90 -9.64
C LEU A 725 30.09 -27.50 -8.41
N LEU A 726 28.78 -27.76 -8.47
CA LEU A 726 28.02 -28.36 -7.36
C LEU A 726 28.51 -29.78 -7.03
N ASP A 727 28.83 -30.59 -8.03
CA ASP A 727 29.38 -31.94 -7.83
C ASP A 727 30.75 -31.89 -7.15
N THR A 728 31.61 -30.96 -7.57
CA THR A 728 32.94 -30.75 -6.99
C THR A 728 32.86 -30.21 -5.56
N LYS A 729 31.80 -29.46 -5.25
CA LYS A 729 31.59 -28.79 -3.96
C LYS A 729 30.57 -29.48 -3.08
N SER A 730 30.10 -30.67 -3.46
CA SER A 730 29.12 -31.43 -2.69
C SER A 730 29.61 -31.64 -1.25
N GLY A 731 28.80 -31.27 -0.27
CA GLY A 731 29.15 -31.30 1.16
C GLY A 731 30.02 -30.15 1.67
N SER A 732 30.42 -29.19 0.83
CA SER A 732 31.18 -27.99 1.24
C SER A 732 30.38 -26.68 1.18
N LEU A 733 29.15 -26.73 0.68
CA LEU A 733 28.24 -25.59 0.67
C LEU A 733 27.69 -25.35 2.08
N ARG A 734 27.68 -24.09 2.51
CA ARG A 734 27.17 -23.62 3.81
C ARG A 734 26.36 -22.35 3.61
N ARG A 735 25.59 -21.93 4.62
CA ARG A 735 24.89 -20.65 4.56
C ARG A 735 25.93 -19.52 4.54
N ALA A 736 25.66 -18.45 3.80
CA ALA A 736 26.59 -17.31 3.73
C ALA A 736 26.79 -16.61 5.09
N THR A 737 25.85 -16.82 6.02
CA THR A 737 25.88 -16.30 7.39
C THR A 737 26.71 -17.14 8.36
N ASP A 738 27.17 -18.33 7.94
CA ASP A 738 28.04 -19.24 8.70
C ASP A 738 29.52 -19.08 8.30
#